data_AF-L1MP98-F1
#
_entry.id   AF-L1MP98-F1
#
_cell.length_a   1.000
_cell.length_b   1.000
_cell.length_c   1.000
_cell.angle_alpha   90.00
_cell.angle_beta   90.00
_cell.angle_gamma   90.00
#
_symmetry.space_group_name_H-M   'P 1'
#
loop_
_entity.id
_entity.type
_entity.pdbx_description
1 polymer ?
#
loop_
_entity_poly.entity_id
_entity_poly.type
_entity_poly.pdbx_seq_one_letter_code
_entity_poly.pdbx_strand_id
1 'polypeptide(L)'
;MKIRILYFLFSLFFLAGCQLSDALVEDQQVPDGSAEANVTFSLTIPEENMLQATRSALYGAQSSSAAGGLTNVNLAATHDLRYQLAIYRVEGASTTIEAVAPIKKVVDTYQPVSFSLRLTPNRTYKAVVWADFVPQGTEADWHYNTTNFTNIVYKDAHKTDILNDESRDAYFITKEFRLDNADINEDLVLKRPFAKVRVVATDWGLYDLEKADNFKVTYYGCKRFTAMNAVTGVASSEDLPSPGTVSYTGTINKAQKEYALNYDLSANNRTLTVDYLMTDLTEQTPIHMVLEALDGTTSIAKHDLKTSIPIQRNWLTTITGNVLTTGATFSVSIDENFVNNWNVAERWWNPAVLTPTAPPYDAATETYTIRNRNEFAWLPDNVSAINGKKVVLANDIDMSGVEWKPIHDANFDFDGQNHKLRNFSLNGEHSTLYEYSALGGFIKFKIKAYTGVFGIYNGDMKNVTFENITINGRADDKVHTDQHGNAIKHDNESAYFAGCVAYAGRNWSTKLNFHNVHAKHVDIKASSNSSAYTQNIGGLLGWMGTGGSTVFENCSVEDIYLICKSGLFNGEVGGFIGQVLGGRSIVIRNCSSDKVTIRSPRAGLVMSGFIGNVKDGSNLVLDKNPIPTNLVYVNHNTGAPLEHKPQSDYYGTVSKNGASISITSP
;
A
#
# COMPACT_ATOMS: atom_id res chain seq x y z
N MET A 1 56.58 -48.42 -6.91
CA MET A 1 56.29 -47.33 -5.96
C MET A 1 55.96 -46.08 -6.77
N LYS A 2 54.68 -45.82 -7.05
CA LYS A 2 54.19 -44.68 -7.85
C LYS A 2 53.03 -44.03 -7.08
N ILE A 3 53.23 -42.76 -6.76
CA ILE A 3 52.30 -41.90 -6.02
C ILE A 3 51.07 -41.65 -6.89
N ARG A 4 49.87 -41.98 -6.39
CA ARG A 4 48.58 -41.64 -7.00
C ARG A 4 48.02 -40.41 -6.32
N ILE A 5 47.86 -39.35 -7.09
CA ILE A 5 47.14 -38.12 -6.74
C ILE A 5 45.63 -38.45 -6.74
N LEU A 6 44.97 -38.20 -5.61
CA LEU A 6 43.53 -38.38 -5.41
C LEU A 6 42.83 -37.06 -5.78
N TYR A 7 42.09 -37.05 -6.88
CA TYR A 7 41.14 -35.97 -7.19
C TYR A 7 39.80 -36.30 -6.52
N PHE A 8 39.37 -35.44 -5.59
CA PHE A 8 38.03 -35.43 -5.03
C PHE A 8 37.09 -34.74 -6.04
N LEU A 9 36.18 -35.50 -6.66
CA LEU A 9 35.04 -34.95 -7.38
C LEU A 9 33.90 -34.72 -6.38
N PHE A 10 33.56 -33.45 -6.15
CA PHE A 10 32.34 -33.03 -5.46
C PHE A 10 31.18 -33.16 -6.44
N SER A 11 30.33 -34.18 -6.26
CA SER A 11 29.06 -34.31 -6.99
C SER A 11 28.02 -33.36 -6.39
N LEU A 12 27.77 -32.22 -7.05
CA LEU A 12 26.57 -31.41 -6.82
C LEU A 12 25.37 -32.14 -7.44
N PHE A 13 24.44 -32.58 -6.60
CA PHE A 13 23.08 -32.89 -7.01
C PHE A 13 22.34 -31.57 -7.31
N PHE A 14 22.22 -31.22 -8.59
CA PHE A 14 21.15 -30.32 -9.03
C PHE A 14 19.88 -31.16 -9.15
N LEU A 15 18.92 -30.95 -8.23
CA LEU A 15 17.53 -31.31 -8.46
C LEU A 15 17.00 -30.34 -9.52
N ALA A 16 17.05 -30.77 -10.79
CA ALA A 16 16.31 -30.12 -11.86
C ALA A 16 14.82 -30.39 -11.60
N GLY A 17 14.06 -29.35 -11.23
CA GLY A 17 12.61 -29.38 -11.34
C GLY A 17 12.26 -29.69 -12.79
N CYS A 18 11.48 -30.75 -13.01
CA CYS A 18 11.01 -31.12 -14.33
C CYS A 18 10.08 -30.03 -14.86
N GLN A 19 10.59 -29.12 -15.70
CA GLN A 19 9.75 -28.43 -16.66
C GLN A 19 9.27 -29.48 -17.67
N LEU A 20 8.00 -29.86 -17.57
CA LEU A 20 7.30 -30.56 -18.65
C LEU A 20 7.50 -29.74 -19.93
N SER A 21 7.96 -30.41 -20.99
CA SER A 21 8.10 -29.84 -22.32
C SER A 21 6.81 -29.13 -22.75
N ASP A 22 6.86 -27.84 -23.03
CA ASP A 22 5.74 -27.07 -23.57
C ASP A 22 5.30 -27.71 -24.90
N ALA A 23 4.23 -28.50 -24.87
CA ALA A 23 3.51 -28.88 -26.08
C ALA A 23 2.83 -27.61 -26.62
N LEU A 24 3.18 -27.21 -27.84
CA LEU A 24 2.55 -26.07 -28.51
C LEU A 24 1.06 -26.39 -28.70
N VAL A 25 0.20 -25.59 -28.08
CA VAL A 25 -1.26 -25.72 -28.17
C VAL A 25 -1.75 -24.87 -29.34
N GLU A 26 -2.44 -25.50 -30.29
CA GLU A 26 -3.01 -24.89 -31.50
C GLU A 26 -4.50 -24.53 -31.31
N ASP A 27 -4.96 -23.51 -32.05
CA ASP A 27 -6.35 -23.03 -32.09
C ASP A 27 -7.30 -24.15 -32.56
N GLN A 28 -8.27 -24.55 -31.73
CA GLN A 28 -9.14 -25.70 -32.00
C GLN A 28 -10.23 -25.45 -33.06
N GLN A 29 -10.32 -24.25 -33.63
CA GLN A 29 -11.46 -23.83 -34.48
C GLN A 29 -11.09 -23.39 -35.91
N VAL A 30 -9.98 -23.84 -36.50
CA VAL A 30 -9.52 -23.33 -37.82
C VAL A 30 -9.53 -24.41 -38.92
N PRO A 31 -9.97 -24.09 -40.16
CA PRO A 31 -9.77 -24.95 -41.33
C PRO A 31 -8.29 -25.09 -41.69
N ASP A 32 -7.91 -26.30 -42.13
CA ASP A 32 -6.55 -26.69 -42.55
C ASP A 32 -5.94 -25.68 -43.57
N GLY A 33 -4.78 -25.08 -43.25
CA GLY A 33 -4.00 -24.22 -44.16
C GLY A 33 -3.89 -22.71 -43.84
N SER A 34 -4.29 -22.23 -42.66
CA SER A 34 -4.01 -20.85 -42.23
C SER A 34 -2.58 -20.66 -41.72
N ALA A 35 -1.96 -19.51 -41.99
CA ALA A 35 -0.71 -19.13 -41.33
C ALA A 35 -0.93 -18.96 -39.82
N GLU A 36 0.01 -19.41 -38.99
CA GLU A 36 -0.03 -19.30 -37.52
C GLU A 36 0.96 -18.23 -37.04
N ALA A 37 0.64 -17.48 -35.98
CA ALA A 37 1.56 -16.58 -35.29
C ALA A 37 1.77 -17.03 -33.83
N ASN A 38 2.99 -16.87 -33.30
CA ASN A 38 3.30 -17.27 -31.92
C ASN A 38 2.92 -16.15 -30.94
N VAL A 39 2.34 -16.52 -29.80
CA VAL A 39 2.04 -15.60 -28.71
C VAL A 39 2.60 -16.16 -27.41
N THR A 40 3.38 -15.35 -26.70
CA THR A 40 3.91 -15.70 -25.37
C THR A 40 3.32 -14.76 -24.33
N PHE A 41 2.75 -15.32 -23.27
CA PHE A 41 2.30 -14.59 -22.08
C PHE A 41 3.23 -14.89 -20.93
N SER A 42 3.78 -13.86 -20.28
CA SER A 42 4.49 -13.97 -19.00
C SER A 42 3.57 -13.50 -17.89
N LEU A 43 3.17 -14.42 -17.02
CA LEU A 43 2.26 -14.17 -15.92
C LEU A 43 3.06 -13.87 -14.65
N THR A 44 2.67 -12.80 -13.98
CA THR A 44 3.20 -12.42 -12.67
C THR A 44 2.04 -12.08 -11.74
N ILE A 45 2.22 -12.33 -10.45
CA ILE A 45 1.31 -11.81 -9.44
C ILE A 45 2.01 -10.60 -8.82
N PRO A 46 1.31 -9.48 -8.66
CA PRO A 46 1.89 -8.29 -8.09
C PRO A 46 2.19 -8.55 -6.61
N GLU A 47 3.44 -8.87 -6.29
CA GLU A 47 3.97 -8.90 -4.93
C GLU A 47 5.35 -8.24 -5.00
N GLU A 48 5.71 -7.42 -4.01
CA GLU A 48 7.05 -6.83 -3.98
C GLU A 48 8.10 -7.96 -4.03
N ASN A 49 9.13 -7.79 -4.87
CA ASN A 49 10.17 -8.76 -5.27
C ASN A 49 11.10 -9.23 -4.13
N MET A 50 10.57 -9.50 -2.95
CA MET A 50 11.33 -9.59 -1.71
C MET A 50 10.87 -10.73 -0.78
N LEU A 51 9.98 -11.59 -1.26
CA LEU A 51 9.56 -12.83 -0.57
C LEU A 51 10.03 -14.10 -1.30
N GLN A 52 10.73 -13.97 -2.44
CA GLN A 52 11.05 -15.09 -3.34
C GLN A 52 12.19 -16.03 -2.91
N ALA A 53 12.62 -16.01 -1.64
CA ALA A 53 13.56 -17.02 -1.19
C ALA A 53 13.27 -17.49 0.23
N THR A 54 12.79 -18.72 0.32
CA THR A 54 12.90 -19.65 1.47
C THR A 54 11.94 -19.48 2.64
N ARG A 55 10.63 -19.78 2.53
CA ARG A 55 9.79 -19.94 3.75
C ARG A 55 8.75 -21.06 3.67
N SER A 56 8.88 -22.00 4.60
CA SER A 56 7.78 -22.84 5.08
C SER A 56 6.76 -21.93 5.77
N ALA A 57 5.64 -21.61 5.11
CA ALA A 57 4.62 -20.74 5.68
C ALA A 57 3.55 -21.55 6.44
N LEU A 58 3.74 -21.69 7.74
CA LEU A 58 2.63 -21.80 8.69
C LEU A 58 2.81 -20.63 9.66
N TYR A 59 1.72 -19.93 9.97
CA TYR A 59 1.52 -19.10 11.16
C TYR A 59 2.78 -18.95 12.04
N GLY A 60 3.54 -17.87 11.86
CA GLY A 60 4.90 -17.76 12.40
C GLY A 60 5.42 -16.33 12.41
N ALA A 61 6.69 -16.14 12.81
CA ALA A 61 7.26 -14.81 13.06
C ALA A 61 7.26 -13.82 11.86
N GLN A 62 6.87 -14.27 10.67
CA GLN A 62 6.95 -13.53 9.42
C GLN A 62 5.61 -13.42 8.69
N SER A 63 4.52 -13.96 9.27
CA SER A 63 3.18 -13.81 8.72
C SER A 63 2.60 -12.44 9.07
N SER A 64 1.83 -11.88 8.13
CA SER A 64 1.14 -10.61 8.31
C SER A 64 -0.31 -10.75 7.89
N SER A 65 -1.23 -10.35 8.77
CA SER A 65 -2.66 -10.25 8.43
C SER A 65 -2.91 -9.17 7.36
N ALA A 66 -1.93 -8.28 7.13
CA ALA A 66 -1.95 -7.28 6.06
C ALA A 66 -1.50 -7.84 4.70
N ALA A 67 -0.99 -9.07 4.64
CA ALA A 67 -0.58 -9.74 3.43
C ALA A 67 -1.57 -10.86 3.05
N GLY A 68 -1.49 -11.38 1.82
CA GLY A 68 -2.43 -12.38 1.30
C GLY A 68 -1.90 -13.80 1.27
N GLY A 69 -2.55 -14.64 0.46
CA GLY A 69 -2.24 -16.07 0.37
C GLY A 69 -0.78 -16.33 0.00
N LEU A 70 -0.19 -15.56 -0.92
CA LEU A 70 1.21 -15.75 -1.35
C LEU A 70 2.23 -15.62 -0.20
N THR A 71 1.96 -14.73 0.75
CA THR A 71 2.82 -14.55 1.93
C THR A 71 2.50 -15.58 3.02
N ASN A 72 1.21 -15.89 3.22
CA ASN A 72 0.74 -16.61 4.41
C ASN A 72 0.50 -18.12 4.20
N VAL A 73 0.43 -18.62 2.96
CA VAL A 73 0.16 -20.03 2.62
C VAL A 73 1.45 -20.81 2.39
N ASN A 74 1.57 -22.02 2.94
CA ASN A 74 2.73 -22.89 2.72
C ASN A 74 2.74 -23.50 1.31
N LEU A 75 3.39 -22.81 0.37
CA LEU A 75 3.59 -23.34 -0.97
C LEU A 75 4.56 -24.55 -1.00
N ALA A 76 5.54 -24.57 -0.09
CA ALA A 76 6.55 -25.63 -0.10
C ALA A 76 6.05 -26.98 0.47
N ALA A 77 4.94 -27.00 1.21
CA ALA A 77 4.57 -28.17 2.02
C ALA A 77 3.07 -28.51 2.08
N THR A 78 2.16 -27.61 1.68
CA THR A 78 0.71 -27.87 1.85
C THR A 78 -0.14 -27.51 0.65
N HIS A 79 0.27 -26.50 -0.10
CA HIS A 79 -0.46 -26.01 -1.26
C HIS A 79 0.50 -25.78 -2.42
N ASP A 80 -0.01 -25.82 -3.63
CA ASP A 80 0.66 -25.25 -4.78
C ASP A 80 -0.13 -24.05 -5.29
N LEU A 81 0.53 -23.18 -6.05
CA LEU A 81 -0.11 -22.10 -6.78
C LEU A 81 -0.36 -22.56 -8.22
N ARG A 82 -1.63 -22.56 -8.63
CA ARG A 82 -2.06 -22.95 -9.97
C ARG A 82 -2.39 -21.73 -10.80
N TYR A 83 -1.82 -21.62 -11.99
CA TYR A 83 -2.18 -20.66 -13.03
C TYR A 83 -2.95 -21.35 -14.14
N GLN A 84 -4.01 -20.71 -14.63
CA GLN A 84 -4.84 -21.21 -15.72
C GLN A 84 -5.04 -20.10 -16.75
N LEU A 85 -4.72 -20.34 -18.02
CA LEU A 85 -4.88 -19.41 -19.14
C LEU A 85 -5.89 -19.97 -20.14
N ALA A 86 -6.90 -19.18 -20.51
CA ALA A 86 -7.81 -19.45 -21.62
C ALA A 86 -7.77 -18.30 -22.62
N ILE A 87 -7.99 -18.60 -23.91
CA ILE A 87 -8.05 -17.60 -24.97
C ILE A 87 -9.46 -17.57 -25.57
N TYR A 88 -10.03 -16.37 -25.67
CA TYR A 88 -11.32 -16.14 -26.28
C TYR A 88 -11.19 -15.25 -27.52
N ARG A 89 -11.67 -15.69 -28.68
CA ARG A 89 -11.73 -14.87 -29.90
C ARG A 89 -12.92 -13.91 -29.84
N VAL A 90 -12.71 -12.66 -30.24
CA VAL A 90 -13.72 -11.60 -30.27
C VAL A 90 -14.34 -11.53 -31.68
N GLU A 91 -15.65 -11.79 -31.79
CA GLU A 91 -16.41 -11.83 -33.06
C GLU A 91 -17.27 -10.57 -33.30
N GLY A 92 -17.34 -9.67 -32.31
CA GLY A 92 -18.13 -8.45 -32.34
C GLY A 92 -18.04 -7.71 -31.02
N ALA A 93 -18.71 -6.57 -30.87
CA ALA A 93 -18.55 -5.66 -29.71
C ALA A 93 -18.80 -6.30 -28.33
N SER A 94 -19.42 -7.48 -28.24
CA SER A 94 -19.68 -8.17 -26.97
C SER A 94 -19.67 -9.71 -27.06
N THR A 95 -19.36 -10.28 -28.22
CA THR A 95 -19.43 -11.74 -28.43
C THR A 95 -18.04 -12.33 -28.45
N THR A 96 -17.78 -13.26 -27.53
CA THR A 96 -16.52 -14.01 -27.44
C THR A 96 -16.78 -15.50 -27.62
N ILE A 97 -15.90 -16.18 -28.36
CA ILE A 97 -15.89 -17.65 -28.53
C ILE A 97 -14.61 -18.18 -27.91
N GLU A 98 -14.67 -19.27 -27.14
CA GLU A 98 -13.47 -19.93 -26.62
C GLU A 98 -12.64 -20.51 -27.78
N ALA A 99 -11.44 -19.99 -27.97
CA ALA A 99 -10.48 -20.44 -28.99
C ALA A 99 -9.49 -21.45 -28.41
N VAL A 100 -9.09 -21.25 -27.15
CA VAL A 100 -8.22 -22.17 -26.40
C VAL A 100 -8.84 -22.37 -25.01
N ALA A 101 -9.21 -23.62 -24.71
CA ALA A 101 -9.68 -24.03 -23.40
C ALA A 101 -8.60 -23.78 -22.31
N PRO A 102 -8.97 -23.64 -21.03
CA PRO A 102 -8.01 -23.37 -19.96
C PRO A 102 -6.86 -24.37 -19.90
N ILE A 103 -5.64 -23.89 -20.10
CA ILE A 103 -4.38 -24.64 -19.91
C ILE A 103 -3.74 -24.25 -18.57
N LYS A 104 -3.06 -25.20 -17.92
CA LYS A 104 -2.63 -25.06 -16.52
C LYS A 104 -1.12 -25.11 -16.37
N LYS A 105 -0.60 -24.37 -15.39
CA LYS A 105 0.75 -24.53 -14.81
C LYS A 105 0.66 -24.46 -13.30
N VAL A 106 1.31 -25.37 -12.59
CA VAL A 106 1.30 -25.45 -11.13
C VAL A 106 2.73 -25.27 -10.61
N VAL A 107 2.89 -24.46 -9.57
CA VAL A 107 4.18 -24.17 -8.94
C VAL A 107 4.09 -24.33 -7.42
N ASP A 108 5.08 -24.99 -6.84
CA ASP A 108 5.23 -25.23 -5.39
C ASP A 108 6.00 -24.10 -4.67
N THR A 109 6.36 -23.07 -5.43
CA THR A 109 7.04 -21.85 -4.97
C THR A 109 6.56 -20.70 -5.84
N TYR A 110 6.43 -19.50 -5.26
CA TYR A 110 6.01 -18.34 -6.05
C TYR A 110 7.07 -18.01 -7.10
N GLN A 111 6.70 -18.18 -8.37
CA GLN A 111 7.50 -17.81 -9.52
C GLN A 111 6.59 -17.37 -10.68
N PRO A 112 7.04 -16.42 -11.52
CA PRO A 112 6.38 -16.12 -12.77
C PRO A 112 6.30 -17.36 -13.66
N VAL A 113 5.21 -17.50 -14.42
CA VAL A 113 5.05 -18.59 -15.38
C VAL A 113 4.80 -18.02 -16.77
N SER A 114 5.34 -18.67 -17.80
CA SER A 114 5.08 -18.27 -19.19
C SER A 114 4.23 -19.31 -19.91
N PHE A 115 3.31 -18.87 -20.76
CA PHE A 115 2.52 -19.70 -21.66
C PHE A 115 2.80 -19.32 -23.11
N SER A 116 3.09 -20.30 -23.95
CA SER A 116 3.37 -20.11 -25.38
C SER A 116 2.32 -20.83 -26.22
N LEU A 117 1.68 -20.11 -27.14
CA LEU A 117 0.54 -20.56 -27.94
C LEU A 117 0.74 -20.21 -29.41
N ARG A 118 0.01 -20.90 -30.29
CA ARG A 118 -0.17 -20.48 -31.68
C ARG A 118 -1.62 -20.14 -31.94
N LEU A 119 -1.85 -18.95 -32.49
CA LEU A 119 -3.19 -18.42 -32.74
C LEU A 119 -3.31 -17.93 -34.17
N THR A 120 -4.54 -17.93 -34.69
CA THR A 120 -4.84 -17.44 -36.04
C THR A 120 -4.61 -15.92 -36.13
N PRO A 121 -3.74 -15.43 -37.02
CA PRO A 121 -3.51 -14.01 -37.30
C PRO A 121 -4.75 -13.25 -37.77
N ASN A 122 -4.65 -11.93 -37.71
CA ASN A 122 -5.66 -10.94 -38.14
C ASN A 122 -6.98 -11.01 -37.36
N ARG A 123 -6.93 -11.41 -36.09
CA ARG A 123 -8.07 -11.55 -35.18
C ARG A 123 -7.83 -10.80 -33.86
N THR A 124 -8.91 -10.48 -33.16
CA THR A 124 -8.86 -9.92 -31.81
C THR A 124 -9.18 -11.03 -30.82
N TYR A 125 -8.40 -11.12 -29.74
CA TYR A 125 -8.54 -12.12 -28.69
C TYR A 125 -8.57 -11.49 -27.30
N LYS A 126 -9.06 -12.24 -26.32
CA LYS A 126 -8.90 -11.97 -24.90
C LYS A 126 -8.11 -13.10 -24.26
N ALA A 127 -6.98 -12.76 -23.63
CA ALA A 127 -6.30 -13.63 -22.70
C ALA A 127 -6.97 -13.49 -21.33
N VAL A 128 -7.54 -14.59 -20.84
CA VAL A 128 -8.23 -14.65 -19.55
C VAL A 128 -7.47 -15.61 -18.67
N VAL A 129 -7.04 -15.12 -17.51
CA VAL A 129 -6.20 -15.88 -16.59
C VAL A 129 -6.85 -15.92 -15.22
N TRP A 130 -6.81 -17.10 -14.59
CA TRP A 130 -7.17 -17.32 -13.19
C TRP A 130 -6.00 -18.00 -12.48
N ALA A 131 -5.70 -17.58 -11.25
CA ALA A 131 -4.73 -18.25 -10.39
C ALA A 131 -5.26 -18.42 -8.98
N ASP A 132 -5.08 -19.61 -8.40
CA ASP A 132 -5.60 -20.00 -7.09
C ASP A 132 -4.69 -21.03 -6.40
N PHE A 133 -4.89 -21.21 -5.10
CA PHE A 133 -4.19 -22.23 -4.31
C PHE A 133 -4.93 -23.56 -4.37
N VAL A 134 -4.17 -24.63 -4.57
CA VAL A 134 -4.64 -26.02 -4.62
C VAL A 134 -3.83 -26.88 -3.66
N PRO A 135 -4.31 -28.04 -3.19
CA PRO A 135 -3.52 -28.96 -2.37
C PRO A 135 -2.23 -29.35 -3.10
N GLN A 136 -1.14 -29.43 -2.35
CA GLN A 136 0.19 -29.77 -2.89
C GLN A 136 0.15 -31.06 -3.72
N GLY A 137 0.77 -31.02 -4.90
CA GLY A 137 0.86 -32.13 -5.84
C GLY A 137 -0.42 -32.41 -6.62
N THR A 138 -1.39 -31.51 -6.61
CA THR A 138 -2.68 -31.69 -7.30
C THR A 138 -3.00 -30.54 -8.25
N GLU A 139 -3.82 -30.80 -9.27
CA GLU A 139 -4.36 -29.77 -10.16
C GLU A 139 -5.88 -29.59 -10.01
N ALA A 140 -6.47 -30.28 -9.02
CA ALA A 140 -7.90 -30.32 -8.80
C ALA A 140 -8.37 -29.03 -8.13
N ASP A 141 -9.56 -28.56 -8.50
CA ASP A 141 -10.20 -27.40 -7.89
C ASP A 141 -10.35 -27.62 -6.38
N TRP A 142 -9.88 -26.64 -5.59
CA TRP A 142 -9.99 -26.65 -4.13
C TRP A 142 -11.11 -25.73 -3.65
N HIS A 143 -10.88 -24.42 -3.70
CA HIS A 143 -11.86 -23.41 -3.29
C HIS A 143 -12.79 -22.96 -4.41
N TYR A 144 -12.30 -22.90 -5.64
CA TYR A 144 -13.03 -22.31 -6.77
C TYR A 144 -13.26 -23.34 -7.86
N ASN A 145 -14.49 -23.43 -8.36
CA ASN A 145 -14.78 -24.18 -9.57
C ASN A 145 -14.36 -23.34 -10.77
N THR A 146 -13.31 -23.77 -11.47
CA THR A 146 -12.73 -23.06 -12.60
C THR A 146 -12.98 -23.77 -13.92
N THR A 147 -13.96 -24.68 -13.97
CA THR A 147 -14.34 -25.40 -15.21
C THR A 147 -14.90 -24.45 -16.28
N ASN A 148 -15.47 -23.31 -15.87
CA ASN A 148 -16.03 -22.31 -16.79
C ASN A 148 -15.61 -20.89 -16.35
N PHE A 149 -14.75 -20.23 -17.12
CA PHE A 149 -14.25 -18.89 -16.80
C PHE A 149 -15.32 -17.79 -16.95
N THR A 150 -16.44 -18.07 -17.60
CA THR A 150 -17.59 -17.14 -17.61
C THR A 150 -18.40 -17.18 -16.32
N ASN A 151 -18.16 -18.17 -15.46
CA ASN A 151 -18.88 -18.36 -14.20
C ASN A 151 -18.04 -19.12 -13.16
N ILE A 152 -17.00 -18.49 -12.63
CA ILE A 152 -16.20 -19.01 -11.53
C ILE A 152 -16.97 -18.81 -10.23
N VAL A 153 -17.21 -19.90 -9.51
CA VAL A 153 -17.97 -19.92 -8.25
C VAL A 153 -17.14 -20.56 -7.15
N TYR A 154 -17.46 -20.23 -5.90
CA TYR A 154 -16.95 -21.00 -4.78
C TYR A 154 -17.47 -22.45 -4.86
N LYS A 155 -16.57 -23.42 -4.76
CA LYS A 155 -16.83 -24.83 -5.07
C LYS A 155 -17.88 -25.44 -4.14
N ASP A 156 -17.83 -25.09 -2.86
CA ASP A 156 -18.79 -25.53 -1.85
C ASP A 156 -19.65 -24.34 -1.38
N ALA A 157 -20.72 -24.07 -2.12
CA ALA A 157 -21.58 -22.91 -1.88
C ALA A 157 -22.23 -22.85 -0.49
N HIS A 158 -22.25 -23.96 0.26
CA HIS A 158 -22.84 -24.04 1.60
C HIS A 158 -21.81 -24.04 2.74
N LYS A 159 -20.50 -24.07 2.42
CA LYS A 159 -19.45 -24.06 3.42
C LYS A 159 -19.44 -22.74 4.19
N THR A 160 -19.50 -22.82 5.52
CA THR A 160 -19.49 -21.64 6.40
C THR A 160 -18.23 -21.55 7.26
N ASP A 161 -17.51 -22.65 7.47
CA ASP A 161 -16.22 -22.71 8.17
C ASP A 161 -15.07 -22.26 7.27
N ILE A 162 -15.11 -20.98 6.88
CA ILE A 162 -14.25 -20.41 5.84
C ILE A 162 -13.44 -19.20 6.30
N LEU A 163 -13.69 -18.68 7.51
CA LEU A 163 -12.88 -17.58 8.05
C LEU A 163 -11.48 -18.08 8.42
N ASN A 164 -10.50 -17.18 8.40
CA ASN A 164 -9.09 -17.44 8.71
C ASN A 164 -8.38 -18.41 7.75
N ASP A 165 -8.98 -18.69 6.58
CA ASP A 165 -8.36 -19.49 5.53
C ASP A 165 -7.71 -18.60 4.47
N GLU A 166 -6.39 -18.42 4.59
CA GLU A 166 -5.58 -17.65 3.64
C GLU A 166 -5.46 -18.30 2.25
N SER A 167 -5.70 -19.62 2.15
CA SER A 167 -5.64 -20.33 0.86
C SER A 167 -6.82 -20.01 -0.06
N ARG A 168 -7.86 -19.33 0.46
CA ARG A 168 -8.97 -18.80 -0.34
C ARG A 168 -8.59 -17.60 -1.20
N ASP A 169 -7.41 -17.03 -1.05
CA ASP A 169 -6.96 -15.94 -1.94
C ASP A 169 -6.88 -16.45 -3.39
N ALA A 170 -7.15 -15.57 -4.37
CA ALA A 170 -7.05 -15.91 -5.79
C ALA A 170 -6.88 -14.65 -6.63
N TYR A 171 -6.49 -14.82 -7.89
CA TYR A 171 -6.10 -13.74 -8.78
C TYR A 171 -6.62 -13.97 -10.20
N PHE A 172 -6.90 -12.90 -10.92
CA PHE A 172 -7.33 -12.97 -12.31
C PHE A 172 -6.86 -11.76 -13.11
N ILE A 173 -6.82 -11.91 -14.44
CA ILE A 173 -6.73 -10.79 -15.38
C ILE A 173 -7.47 -11.17 -16.66
N THR A 174 -8.06 -10.16 -17.30
CA THR A 174 -8.57 -10.25 -18.68
C THR A 174 -7.91 -9.14 -19.50
N LYS A 175 -7.30 -9.51 -20.62
CA LYS A 175 -6.58 -8.58 -21.50
C LYS A 175 -6.98 -8.84 -22.94
N GLU A 176 -7.60 -7.84 -23.56
CA GLU A 176 -7.85 -7.85 -25.00
C GLU A 176 -6.58 -7.45 -25.76
N PHE A 177 -6.29 -8.17 -26.85
CA PHE A 177 -5.18 -7.90 -27.75
C PHE A 177 -5.58 -8.25 -29.19
N ARG A 178 -4.98 -7.54 -30.15
CA ARG A 178 -5.12 -7.85 -31.57
C ARG A 178 -3.88 -8.58 -32.05
N LEU A 179 -4.07 -9.75 -32.66
CA LEU A 179 -3.01 -10.52 -33.30
C LEU A 179 -3.06 -10.28 -34.80
N ASP A 180 -1.98 -9.72 -35.35
CA ASP A 180 -1.76 -9.61 -36.80
C ASP A 180 -0.72 -10.66 -37.23
N ASN A 181 0.10 -10.41 -38.25
CA ASN A 181 1.06 -11.39 -38.80
C ASN A 181 2.42 -11.44 -38.07
N ALA A 182 2.56 -10.82 -36.90
CA ALA A 182 3.80 -10.77 -36.13
C ALA A 182 3.61 -11.44 -34.77
N ASP A 183 4.69 -12.04 -34.27
CA ASP A 183 4.72 -12.65 -32.93
C ASP A 183 4.51 -11.59 -31.83
N ILE A 184 3.81 -11.96 -30.77
CA ILE A 184 3.48 -11.07 -29.64
C ILE A 184 4.04 -11.65 -28.33
N ASN A 185 4.61 -10.77 -27.49
CA ASN A 185 4.99 -11.08 -26.11
C ASN A 185 4.27 -10.12 -25.15
N GLU A 186 3.44 -10.64 -24.26
CA GLU A 186 2.66 -9.86 -23.30
C GLU A 186 3.02 -10.21 -21.85
N ASP A 187 3.27 -9.19 -21.03
CA ASP A 187 3.41 -9.34 -19.57
C ASP A 187 2.04 -9.12 -18.91
N LEU A 188 1.50 -10.14 -18.26
CA LEU A 188 0.22 -10.09 -17.56
C LEU A 188 0.41 -10.10 -16.05
N VAL A 189 -0.21 -9.14 -15.37
CA VAL A 189 -0.15 -8.98 -13.90
C VAL A 189 -1.53 -9.28 -13.32
N LEU A 190 -1.70 -10.43 -12.66
CA LEU A 190 -3.00 -10.89 -12.15
C LEU A 190 -3.41 -10.13 -10.87
N LYS A 191 -4.70 -9.99 -10.56
CA LYS A 191 -5.18 -9.25 -9.36
C LYS A 191 -6.34 -9.93 -8.69
N ARG A 192 -6.59 -9.60 -7.42
CA ARG A 192 -7.65 -10.25 -6.66
C ARG A 192 -9.03 -9.82 -7.16
N PRO A 193 -9.98 -10.74 -7.30
CA PRO A 193 -11.40 -10.41 -7.46
C PRO A 193 -12.11 -10.14 -6.12
N PHE A 194 -11.36 -10.16 -5.02
CA PHE A 194 -11.86 -10.05 -3.65
C PHE A 194 -11.39 -8.78 -2.96
N ALA A 195 -12.19 -8.29 -2.01
CA ALA A 195 -11.69 -7.55 -0.86
C ALA A 195 -11.21 -8.53 0.21
N LYS A 196 -10.17 -8.18 0.94
CA LYS A 196 -9.84 -8.83 2.21
C LYS A 196 -10.42 -8.01 3.34
N VAL A 197 -11.11 -8.65 4.28
CA VAL A 197 -11.58 -8.01 5.51
C VAL A 197 -10.89 -8.67 6.68
N ARG A 198 -10.30 -7.88 7.57
CA ARG A 198 -9.77 -8.38 8.84
C ARG A 198 -10.36 -7.63 10.02
N VAL A 199 -10.53 -8.35 11.12
CA VAL A 199 -10.85 -7.77 12.43
C VAL A 199 -9.68 -7.98 13.36
N VAL A 200 -9.18 -6.89 13.94
CA VAL A 200 -8.07 -6.85 14.90
C VAL A 200 -8.62 -6.41 16.25
N ALA A 201 -8.54 -7.29 17.25
CA ALA A 201 -8.74 -6.91 18.64
C ALA A 201 -7.51 -6.16 19.15
N THR A 202 -7.71 -5.10 19.93
CA THR A 202 -6.65 -4.37 20.67
C THR A 202 -6.64 -4.68 22.16
N ASP A 203 -7.57 -5.53 22.61
CA ASP A 203 -7.78 -5.96 24.00
C ASP A 203 -7.49 -7.46 24.20
N TRP A 204 -6.69 -8.07 23.33
CA TRP A 204 -6.32 -9.48 23.44
C TRP A 204 -5.47 -9.75 24.68
N GLY A 205 -5.99 -10.52 25.63
CA GLY A 205 -5.28 -10.77 26.89
C GLY A 205 -5.02 -9.49 27.69
N LEU A 206 -5.83 -8.45 27.45
CA LEU A 206 -5.89 -7.29 28.33
C LEU A 206 -6.54 -7.76 29.63
N TYR A 207 -5.75 -7.81 30.70
CA TYR A 207 -6.08 -8.50 31.97
C TYR A 207 -6.16 -10.03 31.83
N ASP A 208 -6.17 -10.76 32.96
CA ASP A 208 -6.37 -12.22 32.99
C ASP A 208 -7.85 -12.59 32.73
N LEU A 209 -8.36 -12.18 31.57
CA LEU A 209 -9.71 -12.46 31.08
C LEU A 209 -9.71 -13.63 30.08
N GLU A 210 -10.89 -14.18 29.85
CA GLU A 210 -11.13 -15.25 28.88
C GLU A 210 -10.72 -14.83 27.46
N LYS A 211 -10.08 -15.75 26.74
CA LYS A 211 -9.63 -15.53 25.35
C LYS A 211 -10.50 -16.33 24.40
N ALA A 212 -10.96 -15.69 23.32
CA ALA A 212 -11.72 -16.35 22.27
C ALA A 212 -10.84 -17.24 21.40
N ASP A 213 -11.36 -18.38 20.97
CA ASP A 213 -10.75 -19.28 19.98
C ASP A 213 -11.67 -19.61 18.81
N ASN A 214 -12.94 -19.21 18.89
CA ASN A 214 -13.95 -19.41 17.87
C ASN A 214 -14.62 -18.07 17.55
N PHE A 215 -14.92 -17.84 16.27
CA PHE A 215 -15.56 -16.61 15.82
C PHE A 215 -16.70 -16.90 14.85
N LYS A 216 -17.71 -16.03 14.88
CA LYS A 216 -18.81 -16.00 13.92
C LYS A 216 -18.93 -14.59 13.33
N VAL A 217 -19.04 -14.53 12.01
CA VAL A 217 -19.34 -13.30 11.29
C VAL A 217 -20.61 -13.48 10.47
N THR A 218 -21.57 -12.58 10.66
CA THR A 218 -22.80 -12.55 9.87
C THR A 218 -22.86 -11.22 9.13
N TYR A 219 -22.77 -11.26 7.80
CA TYR A 219 -22.84 -10.07 6.95
C TYR A 219 -24.28 -9.70 6.60
N TYR A 220 -24.55 -8.41 6.48
CA TYR A 220 -25.83 -7.88 6.02
C TYR A 220 -25.71 -6.43 5.51
N GLY A 221 -26.82 -5.89 5.00
CA GLY A 221 -26.86 -4.56 4.39
C GLY A 221 -25.99 -4.45 3.13
N CYS A 222 -25.68 -5.58 2.48
CA CYS A 222 -24.68 -5.67 1.42
C CYS A 222 -25.07 -6.62 0.30
N LYS A 223 -24.33 -6.54 -0.81
CA LYS A 223 -24.33 -7.55 -1.86
C LYS A 223 -23.35 -8.66 -1.50
N ARG A 224 -23.82 -9.90 -1.45
CA ARG A 224 -22.94 -11.08 -1.40
C ARG A 224 -22.68 -11.54 -2.81
N PHE A 225 -21.45 -11.36 -3.26
CA PHE A 225 -21.04 -11.85 -4.58
C PHE A 225 -20.77 -13.35 -4.51
N THR A 226 -21.38 -14.09 -5.44
CA THR A 226 -21.44 -15.57 -5.45
C THR A 226 -20.70 -16.18 -6.63
N ALA A 227 -20.55 -15.44 -7.72
CA ALA A 227 -19.82 -15.87 -8.89
C ALA A 227 -19.12 -14.70 -9.59
N MET A 228 -18.19 -15.04 -10.47
CA MET A 228 -17.49 -14.10 -11.31
C MET A 228 -17.35 -14.59 -12.73
N ASN A 229 -17.62 -13.70 -13.68
CA ASN A 229 -17.20 -13.87 -15.06
C ASN A 229 -15.78 -13.31 -15.22
N ALA A 230 -14.77 -14.16 -15.32
CA ALA A 230 -13.38 -13.75 -15.52
C ALA A 230 -13.13 -13.12 -16.90
N VAL A 231 -13.95 -13.45 -17.91
CA VAL A 231 -13.86 -12.87 -19.26
C VAL A 231 -14.22 -11.38 -19.26
N THR A 232 -15.26 -10.99 -18.50
CA THR A 232 -15.75 -9.61 -18.42
C THR A 232 -15.31 -8.87 -17.15
N GLY A 233 -14.88 -9.58 -16.11
CA GLY A 233 -14.55 -9.04 -14.79
C GLY A 233 -15.78 -8.77 -13.90
N VAL A 234 -17.00 -8.99 -14.40
CA VAL A 234 -18.25 -8.73 -13.69
C VAL A 234 -18.57 -9.87 -12.73
N ALA A 235 -18.98 -9.52 -11.51
CA ALA A 235 -19.39 -10.48 -10.49
C ALA A 235 -20.92 -10.51 -10.35
N SER A 236 -21.49 -11.68 -10.11
CA SER A 236 -22.91 -11.84 -9.76
C SER A 236 -23.08 -11.80 -8.25
N SER A 237 -24.19 -11.23 -7.79
CA SER A 237 -24.48 -11.10 -6.35
C SER A 237 -25.94 -11.31 -6.01
N GLU A 238 -26.19 -11.56 -4.73
CA GLU A 238 -27.49 -11.51 -4.08
C GLU A 238 -27.48 -10.42 -2.99
N ASP A 239 -28.61 -9.76 -2.77
CA ASP A 239 -28.75 -8.75 -1.71
C ASP A 239 -28.99 -9.44 -0.35
N LEU A 240 -28.31 -8.96 0.68
CA LEU A 240 -28.50 -9.36 2.08
C LEU A 240 -29.14 -8.20 2.87
N PRO A 241 -30.48 -8.00 2.82
CA PRO A 241 -31.12 -6.78 3.34
C PRO A 241 -31.26 -6.68 4.86
N SER A 242 -31.18 -7.79 5.58
CA SER A 242 -31.23 -7.86 7.06
C SER A 242 -30.10 -8.76 7.57
N PRO A 243 -29.65 -8.64 8.85
CA PRO A 243 -28.76 -9.62 9.47
C PRO A 243 -29.16 -11.05 9.06
N GLY A 244 -28.31 -11.66 8.24
CA GLY A 244 -28.63 -12.91 7.55
C GLY A 244 -28.74 -14.09 8.51
N THR A 245 -29.35 -15.17 8.04
CA THR A 245 -29.45 -16.46 8.77
C THR A 245 -28.12 -17.25 8.76
N VAL A 246 -27.17 -16.87 7.90
CA VAL A 246 -25.91 -17.59 7.68
C VAL A 246 -24.76 -16.87 8.39
N SER A 247 -24.08 -17.58 9.29
CA SER A 247 -22.86 -17.11 9.94
C SER A 247 -21.66 -17.89 9.43
N TYR A 248 -20.60 -17.17 9.06
CA TYR A 248 -19.32 -17.76 8.72
C TYR A 248 -18.48 -17.92 9.97
N THR A 249 -17.78 -19.05 10.09
CA THR A 249 -17.02 -19.43 11.27
C THR A 249 -15.54 -19.56 10.97
N GLY A 250 -14.72 -19.30 11.99
CA GLY A 250 -13.29 -19.60 11.98
C GLY A 250 -12.76 -19.78 13.38
N THR A 251 -11.56 -20.32 13.46
CA THR A 251 -10.89 -20.60 14.73
C THR A 251 -9.49 -20.02 14.76
N ILE A 252 -8.95 -19.79 15.95
CA ILE A 252 -7.55 -19.41 16.17
C ILE A 252 -6.95 -20.18 17.35
N ASN A 253 -5.63 -20.24 17.42
CA ASN A 253 -4.93 -20.79 18.57
C ASN A 253 -4.76 -19.75 19.68
N LYS A 254 -5.25 -20.02 20.90
CA LYS A 254 -5.13 -19.06 22.02
C LYS A 254 -3.68 -18.76 22.44
N ALA A 255 -2.78 -19.73 22.29
CA ALA A 255 -1.40 -19.67 22.79
C ALA A 255 -0.41 -19.13 21.75
N GLN A 256 -0.65 -19.36 20.46
CA GLN A 256 0.24 -18.95 19.37
C GLN A 256 -0.48 -18.00 18.43
N LYS A 257 0.19 -16.91 18.01
CA LYS A 257 -0.37 -16.00 17.01
C LYS A 257 -0.32 -16.58 15.60
N GLU A 258 -1.42 -16.45 14.86
CA GLU A 258 -1.46 -16.72 13.42
C GLU A 258 -0.56 -15.72 12.67
N TYR A 259 -0.62 -14.46 13.07
CA TYR A 259 0.12 -13.36 12.47
C TYR A 259 1.07 -12.72 13.48
N ALA A 260 2.27 -12.36 13.05
CA ALA A 260 3.30 -11.83 13.94
C ALA A 260 3.74 -10.41 13.58
N LEU A 261 3.32 -9.88 12.42
CA LEU A 261 3.74 -8.58 11.91
C LEU A 261 2.61 -7.54 11.94
N ASN A 262 2.98 -6.27 11.74
CA ASN A 262 2.08 -5.12 11.67
C ASN A 262 1.19 -4.98 12.91
N TYR A 263 -0.14 -4.98 12.73
CA TYR A 263 -1.09 -4.83 13.82
C TYR A 263 -0.90 -5.89 14.90
N ASP A 264 -0.44 -7.09 14.55
CA ASP A 264 -0.24 -8.20 15.47
C ASP A 264 1.10 -8.15 16.23
N LEU A 265 1.91 -7.09 16.07
CA LEU A 265 3.16 -6.92 16.83
C LEU A 265 2.92 -6.66 18.32
N SER A 266 1.88 -5.88 18.64
CA SER A 266 1.53 -5.58 20.04
C SER A 266 1.07 -6.84 20.77
N ALA A 267 1.51 -7.02 22.02
CA ALA A 267 1.11 -8.14 22.87
C ALA A 267 -0.42 -8.25 23.03
N ASN A 268 -1.09 -7.10 23.05
CA ASN A 268 -2.54 -6.99 23.24
C ASN A 268 -3.33 -6.91 21.93
N ASN A 269 -2.64 -6.91 20.80
CA ASN A 269 -3.33 -6.96 19.52
C ASN A 269 -3.39 -8.38 18.98
N ARG A 270 -4.53 -8.74 18.40
CA ARG A 270 -4.73 -10.01 17.73
C ARG A 270 -5.74 -9.89 16.60
N THR A 271 -5.35 -10.29 15.40
CA THR A 271 -6.27 -10.54 14.30
C THR A 271 -7.13 -11.75 14.66
N LEU A 272 -8.43 -11.53 14.80
CA LEU A 272 -9.40 -12.53 15.21
C LEU A 272 -9.99 -13.26 14.00
N THR A 273 -10.34 -12.48 12.98
CA THR A 273 -10.98 -12.99 11.75
C THR A 273 -10.35 -12.37 10.52
N VAL A 274 -10.17 -13.18 9.49
CA VAL A 274 -9.87 -12.79 8.11
C VAL A 274 -10.89 -13.44 7.19
N ASP A 275 -11.40 -12.68 6.22
CA ASP A 275 -12.23 -13.20 5.13
C ASP A 275 -11.86 -12.57 3.79
N TYR A 276 -12.13 -13.30 2.70
CA TYR A 276 -12.03 -12.87 1.32
C TYR A 276 -13.42 -12.77 0.72
N LEU A 277 -13.91 -11.54 0.56
CA LEU A 277 -15.24 -11.24 0.05
C LEU A 277 -15.13 -10.84 -1.42
N MET A 278 -15.79 -11.58 -2.32
CA MET A 278 -15.88 -11.15 -3.72
C MET A 278 -16.64 -9.83 -3.79
N THR A 279 -16.25 -8.94 -4.71
CA THR A 279 -16.76 -7.56 -4.77
C THR A 279 -17.10 -7.16 -6.19
N ASP A 280 -17.83 -6.05 -6.33
CA ASP A 280 -18.13 -5.44 -7.62
C ASP A 280 -16.84 -5.01 -8.36
N LEU A 281 -16.98 -4.74 -9.66
CA LEU A 281 -15.89 -4.35 -10.54
C LEU A 281 -15.42 -2.90 -10.29
N THR A 282 -16.34 -1.98 -10.01
CA THR A 282 -16.07 -0.53 -10.08
C THR A 282 -16.46 0.28 -8.86
N GLU A 283 -17.18 -0.30 -7.88
CA GLU A 283 -17.74 0.45 -6.77
C GLU A 283 -17.36 -0.14 -5.42
N GLN A 284 -17.16 0.74 -4.43
CA GLN A 284 -17.10 0.31 -3.03
C GLN A 284 -18.45 -0.27 -2.63
N THR A 285 -18.43 -1.51 -2.18
CA THR A 285 -19.63 -2.16 -1.65
C THR A 285 -19.66 -1.94 -0.14
N PRO A 286 -20.68 -1.29 0.42
CA PRO A 286 -20.81 -1.21 1.87
C PRO A 286 -21.24 -2.56 2.44
N ILE A 287 -20.68 -2.93 3.60
CA ILE A 287 -21.11 -4.06 4.40
C ILE A 287 -21.42 -3.63 5.83
N HIS A 288 -22.39 -4.30 6.44
CA HIS A 288 -22.58 -4.35 7.89
C HIS A 288 -22.29 -5.77 8.36
N MET A 289 -21.87 -5.93 9.61
CA MET A 289 -21.57 -7.25 10.14
C MET A 289 -21.85 -7.39 11.63
N VAL A 290 -22.39 -8.55 12.00
CA VAL A 290 -22.41 -9.01 13.39
C VAL A 290 -21.20 -9.90 13.62
N LEU A 291 -20.35 -9.52 14.57
CA LEU A 291 -19.20 -10.29 15.00
C LEU A 291 -19.48 -10.88 16.39
N GLU A 292 -19.29 -12.17 16.55
CA GLU A 292 -19.42 -12.88 17.82
C GLU A 292 -18.13 -13.68 18.08
N ALA A 293 -17.50 -13.43 19.23
CA ALA A 293 -16.28 -14.09 19.69
C ALA A 293 -16.64 -15.06 20.83
N LEU A 294 -16.12 -16.29 20.76
CA LEU A 294 -16.49 -17.38 21.66
C LEU A 294 -15.25 -18.06 22.26
N ASP A 295 -15.38 -18.50 23.52
CA ASP A 295 -14.51 -19.48 24.18
C ASP A 295 -15.15 -20.86 24.02
N GLY A 296 -14.63 -21.65 23.10
CA GLY A 296 -15.29 -22.88 22.63
C GLY A 296 -16.67 -22.56 22.07
N THR A 297 -17.71 -22.77 22.89
CA THR A 297 -19.11 -22.50 22.52
C THR A 297 -19.74 -21.37 23.33
N THR A 298 -19.03 -20.83 24.33
CA THR A 298 -19.51 -19.78 25.21
C THR A 298 -19.24 -18.42 24.58
N SER A 299 -20.27 -17.59 24.38
CA SER A 299 -20.12 -16.23 23.86
C SER A 299 -19.39 -15.34 24.87
N ILE A 300 -18.28 -14.74 24.46
CA ILE A 300 -17.51 -13.76 25.25
C ILE A 300 -17.97 -12.35 24.90
N ALA A 301 -18.05 -12.05 23.60
CA ALA A 301 -18.42 -10.73 23.11
C ALA A 301 -19.20 -10.83 21.81
N LYS A 302 -20.15 -9.92 21.62
CA LYS A 302 -20.98 -9.83 20.42
C LYS A 302 -21.22 -8.38 20.06
N HIS A 303 -20.87 -8.01 18.84
CA HIS A 303 -20.95 -6.64 18.35
C HIS A 303 -21.68 -6.60 17.02
N ASP A 304 -22.60 -5.65 16.92
CA ASP A 304 -23.35 -5.38 15.70
C ASP A 304 -22.83 -4.09 15.06
N LEU A 305 -21.98 -4.23 14.03
CA LEU A 305 -21.35 -3.12 13.32
C LEU A 305 -22.29 -2.61 12.24
N LYS A 306 -23.17 -1.66 12.63
CA LYS A 306 -24.18 -1.02 11.78
C LYS A 306 -23.64 0.09 10.87
N THR A 307 -22.39 0.48 11.06
CA THR A 307 -21.72 1.46 10.21
C THR A 307 -21.47 0.83 8.84
N SER A 308 -21.73 1.57 7.76
CA SER A 308 -21.38 1.13 6.40
C SER A 308 -19.87 1.00 6.26
N ILE A 309 -19.37 -0.24 6.32
CA ILE A 309 -17.95 -0.58 6.16
C ILE A 309 -17.70 -0.77 4.66
N PRO A 310 -16.92 0.09 4.00
CA PRO A 310 -16.61 -0.10 2.59
C PRO A 310 -15.66 -1.28 2.39
N ILE A 311 -15.96 -2.12 1.40
CA ILE A 311 -15.06 -3.12 0.85
C ILE A 311 -14.89 -2.91 -0.65
N GLN A 312 -13.71 -3.26 -1.17
CA GLN A 312 -13.37 -3.04 -2.56
C GLN A 312 -12.42 -4.11 -3.08
N ARG A 313 -12.54 -4.42 -4.36
CA ARG A 313 -11.68 -5.38 -5.04
C ARG A 313 -10.21 -5.01 -4.88
N ASN A 314 -9.40 -6.02 -4.53
CA ASN A 314 -7.95 -5.93 -4.31
C ASN A 314 -7.55 -5.03 -3.12
N TRP A 315 -8.46 -4.72 -2.20
CA TRP A 315 -8.21 -3.85 -1.05
C TRP A 315 -8.34 -4.63 0.26
N LEU A 316 -7.66 -4.15 1.30
CA LEU A 316 -7.77 -4.66 2.66
C LEU A 316 -8.58 -3.70 3.53
N THR A 317 -9.72 -4.13 4.02
CA THR A 317 -10.47 -3.42 5.06
C THR A 317 -10.05 -3.93 6.43
N THR A 318 -9.54 -3.03 7.27
CA THR A 318 -9.14 -3.33 8.65
C THR A 318 -10.14 -2.72 9.62
N ILE A 319 -10.78 -3.57 10.40
CA ILE A 319 -11.62 -3.18 11.53
C ILE A 319 -10.79 -3.42 12.79
N THR A 320 -10.51 -2.38 13.57
CA THR A 320 -9.68 -2.48 14.77
C THR A 320 -10.39 -1.89 15.98
N GLY A 321 -10.22 -2.49 17.16
CA GLY A 321 -10.80 -1.97 18.39
C GLY A 321 -10.83 -2.98 19.53
N ASN A 322 -11.48 -2.60 20.64
CA ASN A 322 -11.66 -3.46 21.81
C ASN A 322 -12.80 -4.46 21.56
N VAL A 323 -12.51 -5.52 20.80
CA VAL A 323 -13.52 -6.46 20.29
C VAL A 323 -13.96 -7.46 21.37
N LEU A 324 -13.13 -7.72 22.38
CA LEU A 324 -13.39 -8.76 23.39
C LEU A 324 -14.04 -8.23 24.67
N THR A 325 -14.14 -6.91 24.83
CA THR A 325 -14.69 -6.26 26.04
C THR A 325 -15.93 -5.38 25.72
N THR A 326 -16.79 -5.14 26.72
CA THR A 326 -18.00 -4.32 26.58
C THR A 326 -17.69 -2.83 26.73
N GLY A 327 -18.13 -2.00 25.77
CA GLY A 327 -17.76 -0.58 25.66
C GLY A 327 -16.85 -0.24 24.46
N ALA A 328 -16.87 -1.10 23.44
CA ALA A 328 -15.96 -1.08 22.30
C ALA A 328 -16.07 0.17 21.41
N THR A 329 -14.92 0.74 21.06
CA THR A 329 -14.76 1.71 19.96
C THR A 329 -14.09 1.00 18.79
N PHE A 330 -14.69 1.06 17.61
CA PHE A 330 -14.13 0.47 16.38
C PHE A 330 -13.63 1.57 15.46
N SER A 331 -12.41 1.41 14.94
CA SER A 331 -11.89 2.17 13.81
C SER A 331 -11.90 1.28 12.58
N VAL A 332 -12.41 1.81 11.48
CA VAL A 332 -12.35 1.16 10.17
C VAL A 332 -11.36 1.93 9.32
N SER A 333 -10.33 1.26 8.82
CA SER A 333 -9.41 1.81 7.85
C SER A 333 -9.36 0.92 6.62
N ILE A 334 -9.08 1.55 5.48
CA ILE A 334 -8.90 0.85 4.22
C ILE A 334 -7.43 0.98 3.85
N ASP A 335 -6.80 -0.15 3.60
CA ASP A 335 -5.43 -0.25 3.14
C ASP A 335 -5.46 -0.71 1.67
N GLU A 336 -5.12 0.22 0.78
CA GLU A 336 -5.04 -0.04 -0.66
C GLU A 336 -3.82 -0.90 -1.03
N ASN A 337 -2.85 -1.01 -0.12
CA ASN A 337 -1.59 -1.70 -0.34
C ASN A 337 -1.67 -3.19 -0.03
N PHE A 338 -2.79 -3.86 -0.32
CA PHE A 338 -2.80 -5.31 -0.46
C PHE A 338 -2.06 -5.69 -1.77
N VAL A 339 -0.74 -5.38 -1.78
CA VAL A 339 0.13 -5.05 -2.91
C VAL A 339 -0.06 -6.03 -4.08
N ASN A 340 -0.11 -5.62 -5.36
CA ASN A 340 0.13 -4.30 -5.98
C ASN A 340 -1.12 -3.67 -6.64
N ASN A 341 -1.36 -2.42 -6.26
CA ASN A 341 -1.91 -1.32 -7.06
C ASN A 341 -3.06 -1.65 -8.02
N TRP A 342 -4.30 -1.58 -7.54
CA TRP A 342 -5.27 -0.69 -8.17
C TRP A 342 -5.84 0.21 -7.08
N ASN A 343 -5.48 1.47 -7.13
CA ASN A 343 -6.49 2.48 -6.92
C ASN A 343 -7.67 2.15 -7.87
N VAL A 344 -8.81 1.67 -7.33
CA VAL A 344 -10.15 1.97 -7.87
C VAL A 344 -10.77 3.10 -7.01
N ALA A 345 -9.95 4.03 -6.53
CA ALA A 345 -10.25 5.38 -6.97
C ALA A 345 -9.75 5.44 -8.42
N GLU A 346 -10.39 6.18 -9.34
CA GLU A 346 -9.90 6.23 -10.72
C GLU A 346 -8.36 6.36 -10.73
N ARG A 347 -7.71 5.48 -11.51
CA ARG A 347 -6.27 5.54 -11.74
C ARG A 347 -5.86 7.01 -11.94
N TRP A 348 -4.73 7.46 -11.39
CA TRP A 348 -4.12 8.76 -11.75
C TRP A 348 -3.77 8.92 -13.24
N TRP A 349 -3.96 7.86 -14.03
CA TRP A 349 -3.84 7.84 -15.48
C TRP A 349 -5.17 7.55 -16.22
N ASN A 350 -6.30 7.56 -15.51
CA ASN A 350 -7.52 8.12 -16.07
C ASN A 350 -7.59 9.53 -15.49
N PRO A 351 -6.84 10.51 -16.05
CA PRO A 351 -6.77 11.83 -15.46
C PRO A 351 -8.19 12.32 -15.26
N ALA A 352 -8.61 12.37 -14.00
CA ALA A 352 -9.81 13.11 -13.67
C ALA A 352 -9.45 14.54 -14.07
N VAL A 353 -10.07 15.03 -15.14
CA VAL A 353 -9.79 16.36 -15.65
C VAL A 353 -10.19 17.33 -14.55
N LEU A 354 -9.19 17.81 -13.82
CA LEU A 354 -9.39 18.95 -12.95
C LEU A 354 -9.63 20.15 -13.85
N THR A 355 -10.69 20.87 -13.53
CA THR A 355 -10.89 22.21 -14.06
C THR A 355 -10.68 23.15 -12.88
N PRO A 356 -9.44 23.62 -12.62
CA PRO A 356 -9.19 24.49 -11.48
C PRO A 356 -10.10 25.71 -11.51
N THR A 357 -10.80 25.97 -10.40
CA THR A 357 -11.76 27.07 -10.29
C THR A 357 -11.42 27.93 -9.09
N ALA A 358 -11.54 29.26 -9.23
CA ALA A 358 -11.25 30.16 -8.13
C ALA A 358 -12.25 29.90 -6.97
N PRO A 359 -11.76 29.69 -5.73
CA PRO A 359 -12.64 29.56 -4.59
C PRO A 359 -13.30 30.91 -4.24
N PRO A 360 -14.47 30.88 -3.61
CA PRO A 360 -15.09 32.07 -3.03
C PRO A 360 -14.14 32.80 -2.08
N TYR A 361 -14.05 34.11 -2.26
CA TYR A 361 -13.25 35.01 -1.43
C TYR A 361 -14.16 35.99 -0.67
N ASP A 362 -13.99 36.04 0.64
CA ASP A 362 -14.58 37.06 1.51
C ASP A 362 -13.55 38.18 1.74
N ALA A 363 -13.83 39.37 1.21
CA ALA A 363 -12.96 40.53 1.33
C ALA A 363 -12.94 41.14 2.74
N ALA A 364 -13.97 40.94 3.56
CA ALA A 364 -14.04 41.48 4.91
C ALA A 364 -13.15 40.69 5.88
N THR A 365 -13.06 39.38 5.68
CA THR A 365 -12.24 38.48 6.51
C THR A 365 -10.96 38.00 5.82
N GLU A 366 -10.70 38.49 4.60
CA GLU A 366 -9.58 38.08 3.76
C GLU A 366 -9.45 36.55 3.63
N THR A 367 -10.58 35.86 3.44
CA THR A 367 -10.67 34.40 3.51
C THR A 367 -11.13 33.78 2.20
N TYR A 368 -10.36 32.82 1.68
CA TYR A 368 -10.79 31.90 0.64
C TYR A 368 -11.39 30.63 1.25
N THR A 369 -12.55 30.20 0.77
CA THR A 369 -13.22 28.99 1.24
C THR A 369 -13.19 27.90 0.17
N ILE A 370 -12.52 26.79 0.45
CA ILE A 370 -12.44 25.62 -0.43
C ILE A 370 -13.55 24.64 -0.08
N ARG A 371 -14.38 24.29 -1.05
CA ARG A 371 -15.53 23.39 -0.91
C ARG A 371 -15.37 22.08 -1.67
N ASN A 372 -14.49 22.05 -2.67
CA ASN A 372 -14.31 20.91 -3.56
C ASN A 372 -12.88 20.85 -4.12
N ARG A 373 -12.57 19.75 -4.79
CA ARG A 373 -11.24 19.45 -5.35
C ARG A 373 -10.78 20.42 -6.45
N ASN A 374 -11.68 20.95 -7.27
CA ASN A 374 -11.33 21.90 -8.33
C ASN A 374 -10.91 23.26 -7.75
N GLU A 375 -11.55 23.67 -6.65
CA GLU A 375 -11.16 24.87 -5.90
C GLU A 375 -9.80 24.69 -5.21
N PHE A 376 -9.53 23.51 -4.65
CA PHE A 376 -8.22 23.22 -4.06
C PHE A 376 -7.12 23.17 -5.13
N ALA A 377 -7.40 22.57 -6.29
CA ALA A 377 -6.50 22.49 -7.42
C ALA A 377 -6.16 23.85 -8.08
N TRP A 378 -6.89 24.91 -7.73
CA TRP A 378 -6.58 26.27 -8.18
C TRP A 378 -5.42 26.91 -7.42
N LEU A 379 -5.15 26.46 -6.18
CA LEU A 379 -4.15 27.07 -5.30
C LEU A 379 -2.72 27.05 -5.86
N PRO A 380 -2.18 25.94 -6.41
CA PRO A 380 -0.79 25.88 -6.86
C PRO A 380 -0.40 26.93 -7.90
N ASP A 381 -1.36 27.36 -8.74
CA ASP A 381 -1.14 28.35 -9.80
C ASP A 381 -1.46 29.79 -9.38
N ASN A 382 -1.99 29.99 -8.16
CA ASN A 382 -2.50 31.28 -7.70
C ASN A 382 -1.97 31.67 -6.31
N VAL A 383 -0.79 31.16 -5.94
CA VAL A 383 -0.15 31.37 -4.64
C VAL A 383 0.04 32.87 -4.33
N SER A 384 0.36 33.69 -5.33
CA SER A 384 0.50 35.15 -5.16
C SER A 384 -0.79 35.84 -4.71
N ALA A 385 -1.96 35.32 -5.09
CA ALA A 385 -3.26 35.87 -4.73
C ALA A 385 -3.72 35.48 -3.31
N ILE A 386 -3.23 34.34 -2.81
CA ILE A 386 -3.62 33.79 -1.50
C ILE A 386 -2.58 34.07 -0.40
N ASN A 387 -1.33 34.36 -0.74
CA ASN A 387 -0.29 34.68 0.24
C ASN A 387 -0.68 35.90 1.10
N GLY A 388 -0.49 35.78 2.42
CA GLY A 388 -0.91 36.76 3.42
C GLY A 388 -2.41 36.77 3.72
N LYS A 389 -3.18 35.78 3.24
CA LYS A 389 -4.62 35.62 3.45
C LYS A 389 -4.93 34.35 4.25
N LYS A 390 -6.20 34.10 4.55
CA LYS A 390 -6.68 32.84 5.14
C LYS A 390 -7.27 31.93 4.06
N VAL A 391 -6.97 30.64 4.11
CA VAL A 391 -7.60 29.60 3.31
C VAL A 391 -8.25 28.60 4.26
N VAL A 392 -9.54 28.31 4.07
CA VAL A 392 -10.28 27.37 4.91
C VAL A 392 -10.91 26.26 4.10
N LEU A 393 -10.99 25.05 4.66
CA LEU A 393 -11.79 23.97 4.09
C LEU A 393 -13.23 24.04 4.63
N ALA A 394 -14.20 23.77 3.77
CA ALA A 394 -15.60 23.59 4.13
C ALA A 394 -16.08 22.13 3.97
N ASN A 395 -15.27 21.29 3.33
CA ASN A 395 -15.50 19.86 3.14
C ASN A 395 -14.15 19.15 3.09
N ASP A 396 -14.19 17.82 3.22
CA ASP A 396 -13.06 16.98 2.87
C ASP A 396 -12.74 17.12 1.37
N ILE A 397 -11.45 17.13 1.04
CA ILE A 397 -10.95 17.25 -0.33
C ILE A 397 -10.33 15.92 -0.74
N ASP A 398 -10.94 15.27 -1.71
CA ASP A 398 -10.47 14.03 -2.31
C ASP A 398 -9.79 14.30 -3.66
N MET A 399 -8.52 13.90 -3.76
CA MET A 399 -7.68 14.11 -4.94
C MET A 399 -7.39 12.81 -5.71
N SER A 400 -8.16 11.76 -5.48
CA SER A 400 -8.07 10.51 -6.22
C SER A 400 -8.05 10.71 -7.74
N GLY A 401 -7.20 9.96 -8.42
CA GLY A 401 -7.09 10.03 -9.88
C GLY A 401 -6.41 11.28 -10.43
N VAL A 402 -5.76 12.08 -9.58
CA VAL A 402 -4.98 13.26 -10.00
C VAL A 402 -3.51 13.09 -9.66
N GLU A 403 -2.65 13.37 -10.63
CA GLU A 403 -1.25 13.70 -10.38
C GLU A 403 -1.17 15.10 -9.78
N TRP A 404 -0.85 15.16 -8.48
CA TRP A 404 -0.94 16.41 -7.74
C TRP A 404 0.25 17.33 -8.04
N LYS A 405 -0.08 18.61 -8.26
CA LYS A 405 0.90 19.70 -8.36
C LYS A 405 1.12 20.33 -6.98
N PRO A 406 2.31 20.19 -6.36
CA PRO A 406 2.58 20.76 -5.04
C PRO A 406 2.33 22.27 -4.97
N ILE A 407 1.74 22.73 -3.87
CA ILE A 407 1.62 24.18 -3.61
C ILE A 407 3.01 24.69 -3.19
N HIS A 408 3.59 25.57 -4.00
CA HIS A 408 4.95 26.05 -3.82
C HIS A 408 4.98 27.51 -3.34
N ASP A 409 6.00 27.90 -2.58
CA ASP A 409 6.19 29.25 -2.02
C ASP A 409 4.96 29.82 -1.28
N ALA A 410 4.21 28.94 -0.60
CA ALA A 410 3.02 29.30 0.16
C ALA A 410 3.36 29.97 1.49
N ASN A 411 2.66 31.06 1.79
CA ASN A 411 2.77 31.86 3.01
C ASN A 411 1.40 32.45 3.35
N PHE A 412 0.42 31.58 3.61
CA PHE A 412 -0.95 31.92 3.97
C PHE A 412 -1.42 31.03 5.11
N ASP A 413 -2.39 31.49 5.89
CA ASP A 413 -2.93 30.71 7.00
C ASP A 413 -3.90 29.66 6.46
N PHE A 414 -3.70 28.39 6.82
CA PHE A 414 -4.54 27.28 6.41
C PHE A 414 -5.29 26.67 7.60
N ASP A 415 -6.62 26.67 7.54
CA ASP A 415 -7.50 26.11 8.56
C ASP A 415 -8.39 25.04 7.94
N GLY A 416 -8.07 23.77 8.21
CA GLY A 416 -8.84 22.65 7.70
C GLY A 416 -10.22 22.52 8.33
N GLN A 417 -10.52 23.23 9.42
CA GLN A 417 -11.80 23.11 10.15
C GLN A 417 -12.19 21.65 10.50
N ASN A 418 -11.18 20.82 10.78
CA ASN A 418 -11.25 19.37 11.03
C ASN A 418 -11.63 18.51 9.81
N HIS A 419 -11.56 19.08 8.61
CA HIS A 419 -11.67 18.33 7.36
C HIS A 419 -10.36 17.68 6.95
N LYS A 420 -10.47 16.77 5.99
CA LYS A 420 -9.37 15.97 5.49
C LYS A 420 -8.94 16.38 4.09
N LEU A 421 -7.63 16.27 3.84
CA LEU A 421 -7.04 16.25 2.51
C LEU A 421 -6.65 14.80 2.21
N ARG A 422 -7.31 14.15 1.26
CA ARG A 422 -7.13 12.71 1.01
C ARG A 422 -6.78 12.33 -0.42
N ASN A 423 -6.12 11.18 -0.56
CA ASN A 423 -5.83 10.51 -1.83
C ASN A 423 -4.95 11.32 -2.78
N PHE A 424 -3.92 11.99 -2.24
CA PHE A 424 -2.97 12.73 -3.06
C PHE A 424 -1.88 11.79 -3.57
N SER A 425 -1.67 11.77 -4.89
CA SER A 425 -0.57 11.05 -5.54
C SER A 425 0.41 12.03 -6.16
N LEU A 426 1.70 11.78 -5.95
CA LEU A 426 2.80 12.56 -6.53
C LEU A 426 3.84 11.60 -7.09
N ASN A 427 4.33 11.82 -8.31
CA ASN A 427 5.39 11.03 -8.95
C ASN A 427 6.63 11.88 -9.31
N GLY A 428 6.58 13.17 -8.99
CA GLY A 428 7.66 14.12 -9.24
C GLY A 428 7.58 14.86 -10.57
N GLU A 429 6.57 14.62 -11.40
CA GLU A 429 6.31 15.36 -12.65
C GLU A 429 6.27 16.87 -12.39
N HIS A 430 5.50 17.28 -11.39
CA HIS A 430 5.33 18.67 -10.99
C HIS A 430 6.32 19.15 -9.93
N SER A 431 7.33 18.33 -9.58
CA SER A 431 8.35 18.73 -8.59
C SER A 431 9.28 19.81 -9.14
N THR A 432 9.75 20.67 -8.22
CA THR A 432 10.67 21.76 -8.51
C THR A 432 12.11 21.27 -8.54
N LEU A 433 12.93 21.85 -9.44
CA LEU A 433 14.36 21.56 -9.49
C LEU A 433 15.10 22.24 -8.33
N TYR A 434 15.77 21.46 -7.51
CA TYR A 434 16.70 21.91 -6.49
C TYR A 434 18.13 21.77 -6.98
N GLU A 435 18.93 22.83 -6.86
CA GLU A 435 20.37 22.79 -7.14
C GLU A 435 21.15 22.74 -5.84
N TYR A 436 21.83 21.62 -5.60
CA TYR A 436 22.73 21.49 -4.46
C TYR A 436 24.14 21.90 -4.85
N SER A 437 24.82 22.66 -3.99
CA SER A 437 26.25 22.95 -4.11
C SER A 437 26.93 22.96 -2.75
N ALA A 438 28.06 22.25 -2.64
CA ALA A 438 28.88 22.20 -1.43
C ALA A 438 30.38 22.27 -1.75
N LEU A 439 31.19 22.48 -0.70
CA LEU A 439 32.65 22.57 -0.77
C LEU A 439 33.13 23.58 -1.83
N GLY A 440 32.57 24.79 -1.86
CA GLY A 440 32.98 25.81 -2.82
C GLY A 440 32.70 25.45 -4.30
N GLY A 441 31.78 24.52 -4.56
CA GLY A 441 31.37 24.13 -5.91
C GLY A 441 31.92 22.78 -6.39
N PHE A 442 32.80 22.13 -5.62
CA PHE A 442 33.33 20.80 -5.97
C PHE A 442 32.28 19.69 -6.01
N ILE A 443 31.22 19.82 -5.21
CA ILE A 443 30.04 18.95 -5.27
C ILE A 443 28.89 19.77 -5.81
N LYS A 444 28.33 19.37 -6.95
CA LYS A 444 27.14 20.00 -7.54
C LYS A 444 26.26 18.96 -8.22
N PHE A 445 24.97 18.97 -7.92
CA PHE A 445 23.96 18.17 -8.62
C PHE A 445 22.61 18.89 -8.65
N LYS A 446 21.74 18.43 -9.54
CA LYS A 446 20.38 18.96 -9.70
C LYS A 446 19.39 17.83 -9.49
N ILE A 447 18.34 18.08 -8.73
CA ILE A 447 17.37 17.06 -8.35
C ILE A 447 15.96 17.60 -8.27
N LYS A 448 14.97 16.78 -8.62
CA LYS A 448 13.56 17.08 -8.37
C LYS A 448 13.25 16.93 -6.88
N ALA A 449 12.76 17.98 -6.25
CA ALA A 449 12.54 18.07 -4.81
C ALA A 449 11.20 18.77 -4.48
N TYR A 450 10.96 18.99 -3.18
CA TYR A 450 9.77 19.66 -2.65
C TYR A 450 8.47 18.91 -2.96
N THR A 451 8.46 17.61 -2.70
CA THR A 451 7.40 16.70 -3.11
C THR A 451 6.46 16.43 -1.93
N GLY A 452 5.31 17.09 -1.94
CA GLY A 452 4.27 16.98 -0.92
C GLY A 452 2.99 17.67 -1.35
N VAL A 453 1.91 17.54 -0.57
CA VAL A 453 0.69 18.33 -0.82
C VAL A 453 1.03 19.81 -0.84
N PHE A 454 1.84 20.22 0.13
CA PHE A 454 2.53 21.50 0.13
C PHE A 454 4.03 21.28 -0.12
N GLY A 455 4.55 21.82 -1.23
CA GLY A 455 5.96 21.71 -1.58
C GLY A 455 6.85 22.61 -0.71
N ILE A 456 6.51 23.90 -0.64
CA ILE A 456 7.13 24.86 0.29
C ILE A 456 6.01 25.62 1.00
N TYR A 457 5.96 25.51 2.32
CA TYR A 457 4.93 26.14 3.14
C TYR A 457 5.53 26.90 4.32
N ASN A 458 5.16 28.17 4.46
CA ASN A 458 5.65 29.07 5.49
C ASN A 458 4.53 29.87 6.18
N GLY A 459 3.28 29.39 6.16
CA GLY A 459 2.16 29.96 6.94
C GLY A 459 1.79 29.14 8.17
N ASP A 460 0.76 29.55 8.90
CA ASP A 460 0.19 28.80 10.02
C ASP A 460 -0.84 27.77 9.54
N MET A 461 -0.76 26.53 10.04
CA MET A 461 -1.64 25.43 9.66
C MET A 461 -2.37 24.86 10.87
N LYS A 462 -3.69 24.67 10.76
CA LYS A 462 -4.45 24.03 11.84
C LYS A 462 -5.64 23.21 11.39
N ASN A 463 -6.05 22.29 12.26
CA ASN A 463 -7.29 21.52 12.17
C ASN A 463 -7.43 20.77 10.84
N VAL A 464 -6.41 20.06 10.40
CA VAL A 464 -6.45 19.29 9.14
C VAL A 464 -5.85 17.91 9.33
N THR A 465 -6.43 16.92 8.66
CA THR A 465 -5.84 15.58 8.52
C THR A 465 -5.47 15.33 7.08
N PHE A 466 -4.19 15.06 6.82
CA PHE A 466 -3.74 14.43 5.59
C PHE A 466 -3.99 12.92 5.68
N GLU A 467 -4.66 12.34 4.70
CA GLU A 467 -5.02 10.92 4.71
C GLU A 467 -4.71 10.26 3.37
N ASN A 468 -4.05 9.10 3.35
CA ASN A 468 -3.75 8.39 2.11
C ASN A 468 -2.94 9.25 1.12
N ILE A 469 -1.74 9.65 1.55
CA ILE A 469 -0.82 10.45 0.73
C ILE A 469 0.26 9.51 0.18
N THR A 470 0.42 9.49 -1.14
CA THR A 470 1.41 8.67 -1.83
C THR A 470 2.41 9.56 -2.57
N ILE A 471 3.68 9.48 -2.19
CA ILE A 471 4.78 10.17 -2.85
C ILE A 471 5.70 9.12 -3.49
N ASN A 472 5.88 9.25 -4.80
CA ASN A 472 6.64 8.36 -5.66
C ASN A 472 6.20 6.89 -5.53
N GLY A 473 4.89 6.65 -5.49
CA GLY A 473 4.33 5.30 -5.22
C GLY A 473 4.75 4.23 -6.23
N ARG A 474 5.32 4.65 -7.37
CA ARG A 474 5.82 3.82 -8.47
C ARG A 474 7.33 3.73 -8.55
N ALA A 475 8.08 4.31 -7.61
CA ALA A 475 9.52 4.28 -7.65
C ALA A 475 10.01 2.83 -7.86
N ASP A 476 10.89 2.63 -8.86
CA ASP A 476 11.41 1.33 -9.29
C ASP A 476 10.43 0.42 -10.09
N ASP A 477 9.23 0.88 -10.42
CA ASP A 477 8.31 0.14 -11.31
C ASP A 477 8.85 0.03 -12.74
N LYS A 478 8.33 -0.95 -13.50
CA LYS A 478 8.56 -1.06 -14.94
C LYS A 478 8.13 0.22 -15.67
N VAL A 479 8.83 0.53 -16.77
CA VAL A 479 8.50 1.68 -17.63
C VAL A 479 7.08 1.54 -18.16
N HIS A 480 6.27 2.56 -17.96
CA HIS A 480 4.89 2.64 -18.46
C HIS A 480 4.80 3.51 -19.70
N THR A 481 3.60 3.62 -20.27
CA THR A 481 3.32 4.47 -21.42
C THR A 481 2.20 5.46 -21.07
N ASP A 482 2.37 6.74 -21.37
CA ASP A 482 1.35 7.78 -21.19
C ASP A 482 0.21 7.66 -22.21
N GLN A 483 -0.80 8.52 -22.09
CA GLN A 483 -1.96 8.57 -23.00
C GLN A 483 -1.60 8.93 -24.47
N HIS A 484 -0.36 9.36 -24.73
CA HIS A 484 0.15 9.72 -26.05
C HIS A 484 1.18 8.72 -26.59
N GLY A 485 1.46 7.62 -25.88
CA GLY A 485 2.44 6.63 -26.31
C GLY A 485 3.88 6.87 -25.80
N ASN A 486 4.12 7.87 -24.95
CA ASN A 486 5.46 8.17 -24.44
C ASN A 486 5.82 7.31 -23.24
N ALA A 487 7.09 6.87 -23.17
CA ALA A 487 7.60 6.10 -22.06
C ALA A 487 7.72 6.94 -20.77
N ILE A 488 7.06 6.50 -19.69
CA ILE A 488 7.20 7.02 -18.33
C ILE A 488 8.12 6.08 -17.56
N LYS A 489 9.33 6.54 -17.26
CA LYS A 489 10.28 5.78 -16.44
C LYS A 489 10.10 6.13 -14.97
N HIS A 490 10.13 5.12 -14.10
CA HIS A 490 10.06 5.29 -12.65
C HIS A 490 11.42 5.08 -11.96
N ASP A 491 12.49 5.13 -12.75
CA ASP A 491 13.86 4.98 -12.29
C ASP A 491 14.47 6.30 -11.77
N ASN A 492 13.74 7.42 -11.78
CA ASN A 492 14.26 8.74 -11.36
C ASN A 492 13.29 9.53 -10.46
N GLU A 493 12.65 8.84 -9.52
CA GLU A 493 11.74 9.45 -8.55
C GLU A 493 12.48 9.72 -7.23
N SER A 494 12.96 10.96 -7.09
CA SER A 494 13.74 11.38 -5.91
C SER A 494 12.86 11.79 -4.74
N ALA A 495 13.35 11.59 -3.51
CA ALA A 495 12.70 12.04 -2.28
C ALA A 495 13.66 12.93 -1.47
N TYR A 496 13.92 14.13 -2.00
CA TYR A 496 14.92 15.05 -1.41
C TYR A 496 14.34 15.91 -0.28
N PHE A 497 13.13 16.42 -0.47
CA PHE A 497 12.29 17.03 0.56
C PHE A 497 10.91 16.42 0.35
N ALA A 498 10.46 15.54 1.25
CA ALA A 498 9.24 14.77 1.07
C ALA A 498 8.44 14.60 2.36
N GLY A 499 7.13 14.79 2.25
CA GLY A 499 6.15 14.69 3.33
C GLY A 499 4.83 15.32 2.93
N CYS A 500 3.80 15.24 3.78
CA CYS A 500 2.54 15.98 3.54
C CYS A 500 2.83 17.48 3.30
N VAL A 501 3.76 18.02 4.08
CA VAL A 501 4.50 19.24 3.79
C VAL A 501 5.95 18.87 3.50
N ALA A 502 6.50 19.21 2.34
CA ALA A 502 7.86 18.81 2.01
C ALA A 502 8.91 19.68 2.70
N TYR A 503 8.68 21.00 2.76
CA TYR A 503 9.67 21.97 3.24
C TYR A 503 9.01 23.17 3.92
N ALA A 504 9.51 23.53 5.10
CA ALA A 504 9.01 24.67 5.87
C ALA A 504 10.10 25.36 6.72
N GLY A 505 9.87 26.62 7.09
CA GLY A 505 10.70 27.33 8.08
C GLY A 505 12.02 27.86 7.50
N ARG A 506 12.00 28.23 6.21
CA ARG A 506 13.17 28.52 5.37
C ARG A 506 14.22 29.43 6.03
N ASN A 507 13.76 30.51 6.67
CA ASN A 507 14.63 31.57 7.19
C ASN A 507 14.39 31.88 8.66
N TRP A 508 15.38 32.53 9.27
CA TRP A 508 15.44 33.01 10.66
C TRP A 508 14.26 33.84 11.17
N SER A 509 13.47 34.45 10.28
CA SER A 509 12.32 35.30 10.63
C SER A 509 10.97 34.58 10.46
N THR A 510 10.99 33.32 10.00
CA THR A 510 9.77 32.60 9.62
C THR A 510 9.14 31.98 10.87
N LYS A 511 8.04 32.55 11.36
CA LYS A 511 7.23 31.94 12.43
C LYS A 511 6.20 31.01 11.82
N LEU A 512 6.06 29.81 12.38
CA LEU A 512 5.11 28.80 11.92
C LEU A 512 4.44 28.12 13.10
N ASN A 513 3.12 27.97 13.03
CA ASN A 513 2.33 27.28 14.04
C ASN A 513 1.52 26.17 13.36
N PHE A 514 1.88 24.92 13.66
CA PHE A 514 1.13 23.73 13.27
C PHE A 514 0.33 23.28 14.49
N HIS A 515 -0.99 23.43 14.47
CA HIS A 515 -1.83 23.09 15.61
C HIS A 515 -2.95 22.13 15.21
N ASN A 516 -3.05 20.95 15.83
CA ASN A 516 -4.07 19.95 15.49
C ASN A 516 -3.98 19.55 14.00
N VAL A 517 -2.76 19.20 13.58
CA VAL A 517 -2.43 18.77 12.20
C VAL A 517 -2.00 17.32 12.23
N HIS A 518 -2.65 16.49 11.43
CA HIS A 518 -2.44 15.03 11.47
C HIS A 518 -2.09 14.48 10.10
N ALA A 519 -1.27 13.43 10.05
CA ALA A 519 -1.05 12.65 8.84
C ALA A 519 -1.33 11.18 9.11
N LYS A 520 -2.12 10.54 8.26
CA LYS A 520 -2.52 9.14 8.38
C LYS A 520 -2.36 8.42 7.05
N HIS A 521 -1.83 7.20 7.06
CA HIS A 521 -1.64 6.41 5.83
C HIS A 521 -0.80 7.17 4.81
N VAL A 522 0.49 7.36 5.11
CA VAL A 522 1.41 8.08 4.22
C VAL A 522 2.48 7.12 3.70
N ASP A 523 2.57 6.97 2.38
CA ASP A 523 3.58 6.17 1.69
C ASP A 523 4.54 7.09 0.93
N ILE A 524 5.82 7.04 1.27
CA ILE A 524 6.87 7.81 0.57
C ILE A 524 7.96 6.85 0.13
N LYS A 525 8.20 6.79 -1.18
CA LYS A 525 9.28 5.97 -1.76
C LYS A 525 10.34 6.83 -2.44
N ALA A 526 11.57 6.34 -2.43
CA ALA A 526 12.64 6.87 -3.26
C ALA A 526 13.09 5.79 -4.22
N SER A 527 13.31 6.15 -5.49
CA SER A 527 13.86 5.23 -6.50
C SER A 527 15.24 4.71 -6.09
N SER A 528 15.51 3.44 -6.40
CA SER A 528 16.77 2.73 -6.19
C SER A 528 17.93 3.19 -7.07
N ASN A 529 17.64 3.97 -8.13
CA ASN A 529 18.68 4.47 -9.02
C ASN A 529 19.68 5.33 -8.25
N SER A 530 20.97 5.17 -8.53
CA SER A 530 22.06 5.94 -7.89
C SER A 530 21.96 7.45 -8.10
N SER A 531 21.16 7.89 -9.08
CA SER A 531 20.86 9.29 -9.40
C SER A 531 19.65 9.83 -8.62
N ALA A 532 18.82 8.96 -8.04
CA ALA A 532 17.69 9.33 -7.21
C ALA A 532 18.18 9.51 -5.76
N TYR A 533 18.06 10.73 -5.23
CA TYR A 533 18.54 11.01 -3.88
C TYR A 533 17.39 10.94 -2.88
N THR A 534 17.71 10.38 -1.71
CA THR A 534 16.89 10.47 -0.50
C THR A 534 17.59 11.44 0.46
N GLN A 535 16.90 12.47 0.94
CA GLN A 535 17.48 13.34 1.96
C GLN A 535 16.57 13.63 3.15
N ASN A 536 15.49 14.41 3.01
CA ASN A 536 14.66 14.79 4.16
C ASN A 536 13.24 14.27 3.98
N ILE A 537 12.98 13.10 4.56
CA ILE A 537 11.69 12.41 4.45
C ILE A 537 11.01 12.38 5.81
N GLY A 538 9.80 12.94 5.89
CA GLY A 538 8.94 12.86 7.07
C GLY A 538 7.49 12.60 6.71
N GLY A 539 6.77 11.83 7.52
CA GLY A 539 5.35 11.55 7.29
C GLY A 539 4.51 12.83 7.26
N LEU A 540 4.71 13.72 8.24
CA LEU A 540 4.09 15.04 8.23
C LEU A 540 4.95 16.07 7.49
N LEU A 541 6.23 16.19 7.85
CA LEU A 541 7.12 17.21 7.32
C LEU A 541 8.50 16.69 6.91
N GLY A 542 8.90 16.92 5.67
CA GLY A 542 10.24 16.54 5.18
C GLY A 542 11.36 17.30 5.90
N TRP A 543 11.42 18.63 5.70
CA TRP A 543 12.46 19.48 6.26
C TRP A 543 11.89 20.70 7.00
N MET A 544 12.30 20.84 8.26
CA MET A 544 12.07 22.02 9.08
C MET A 544 13.35 22.83 9.19
N GLY A 545 13.30 24.09 8.77
CA GLY A 545 14.44 25.00 8.86
C GLY A 545 14.73 25.51 10.26
N THR A 546 15.42 26.65 10.31
CA THR A 546 15.77 27.31 11.58
C THR A 546 14.55 27.95 12.24
N GLY A 547 13.58 28.40 11.44
CA GLY A 547 12.36 29.06 11.90
C GLY A 547 12.60 30.35 12.70
N GLY A 548 11.57 30.76 13.43
CA GLY A 548 11.51 31.93 14.29
C GLY A 548 10.37 31.78 15.30
N SER A 549 10.60 31.02 16.37
CA SER A 549 9.56 30.61 17.34
C SER A 549 8.49 29.70 16.74
N THR A 550 8.92 28.58 16.15
CA THR A 550 8.04 27.60 15.52
C THR A 550 7.42 26.67 16.56
N VAL A 551 6.12 26.38 16.43
CA VAL A 551 5.39 25.48 17.33
C VAL A 551 4.66 24.39 16.54
N PHE A 552 4.83 23.15 16.95
CA PHE A 552 3.95 22.02 16.64
C PHE A 552 3.21 21.66 17.92
N GLU A 553 1.89 21.67 17.90
CA GLU A 553 1.08 21.39 19.08
C GLU A 553 -0.13 20.52 18.73
N ASN A 554 -0.32 19.42 19.46
CA ASN A 554 -1.42 18.48 19.24
C ASN A 554 -1.42 17.84 17.84
N CYS A 555 -0.25 17.63 17.25
CA CYS A 555 -0.12 17.03 15.92
C CYS A 555 0.18 15.54 16.01
N SER A 556 -0.19 14.74 15.02
CA SER A 556 0.19 13.32 15.03
C SER A 556 0.48 12.75 13.65
N VAL A 557 1.25 11.68 13.64
CA VAL A 557 1.36 10.80 12.49
C VAL A 557 0.98 9.37 12.90
N GLU A 558 0.23 8.69 12.05
CA GLU A 558 -0.16 7.30 12.24
C GLU A 558 -0.09 6.55 10.91
N ASP A 559 0.48 5.35 10.92
CA ASP A 559 0.59 4.49 9.73
C ASP A 559 1.39 5.16 8.60
N ILE A 560 2.69 5.29 8.86
CA ILE A 560 3.64 5.97 7.98
C ILE A 560 4.62 4.94 7.44
N TYR A 561 4.74 4.86 6.13
CA TYR A 561 5.60 3.93 5.43
C TYR A 561 6.60 4.67 4.56
N LEU A 562 7.88 4.57 4.93
CA LEU A 562 8.97 5.33 4.31
C LEU A 562 9.97 4.35 3.72
N ILE A 563 10.19 4.39 2.41
CA ILE A 563 11.30 3.73 1.75
C ILE A 563 12.37 4.77 1.46
N CYS A 564 13.47 4.70 2.20
CA CYS A 564 14.66 5.49 1.94
C CYS A 564 15.73 4.64 1.26
N LYS A 565 16.57 5.28 0.44
CA LYS A 565 17.69 4.61 -0.23
C LYS A 565 19.00 5.25 0.21
N SER A 566 20.04 4.43 0.33
CA SER A 566 21.36 4.88 0.75
C SER A 566 22.13 5.51 -0.42
N GLY A 567 22.33 6.83 -0.39
CA GLY A 567 23.26 7.55 -1.24
C GLY A 567 24.51 8.04 -0.50
N LEU A 568 25.40 8.75 -1.19
CA LEU A 568 26.56 9.46 -0.62
C LEU A 568 26.16 10.58 0.36
N PHE A 569 24.92 11.07 0.27
CA PHE A 569 24.31 12.04 1.16
C PHE A 569 23.26 11.32 2.02
N ASN A 570 23.38 11.46 3.34
CA ASN A 570 22.64 10.67 4.30
C ASN A 570 21.14 11.01 4.27
N GLY A 571 20.29 10.02 3.99
CA GLY A 571 18.84 10.14 4.07
C GLY A 571 18.38 10.30 5.51
N GLU A 572 18.09 11.53 5.92
CA GLU A 572 17.48 11.90 7.19
C GLU A 572 15.96 11.60 7.16
N VAL A 573 15.57 10.54 7.87
CA VAL A 573 14.23 9.94 7.76
C VAL A 573 13.58 9.88 9.14
N GLY A 574 12.47 10.58 9.30
CA GLY A 574 11.68 10.59 10.52
C GLY A 574 10.24 10.16 10.26
N GLY A 575 9.61 9.42 11.16
CA GLY A 575 8.18 9.16 11.02
C GLY A 575 7.36 10.46 11.05
N PHE A 576 7.71 11.39 11.93
CA PHE A 576 7.05 12.70 12.06
C PHE A 576 7.71 13.77 11.18
N ILE A 577 9.00 14.06 11.44
CA ILE A 577 9.80 15.06 10.70
C ILE A 577 11.11 14.44 10.20
N GLY A 578 11.44 14.60 8.92
CA GLY A 578 12.71 14.10 8.36
C GLY A 578 13.94 14.77 8.97
N GLN A 579 13.99 16.09 8.95
CA GLN A 579 15.05 16.87 9.59
C GLN A 579 14.55 18.15 10.23
N VAL A 580 15.12 18.47 11.39
CA VAL A 580 15.05 19.77 12.04
C VAL A 580 16.41 20.44 11.96
N LEU A 581 16.52 21.59 11.29
CA LEU A 581 17.75 22.36 11.26
C LEU A 581 18.05 22.99 12.63
N GLY A 582 17.02 23.51 13.31
CA GLY A 582 17.09 23.96 14.70
C GLY A 582 17.87 25.26 14.93
N GLY A 583 18.21 25.54 16.19
CA GLY A 583 18.98 26.71 16.60
C GLY A 583 18.16 27.94 17.05
N ARG A 584 16.83 27.97 16.85
CA ARG A 584 16.01 29.16 17.16
C ARG A 584 14.56 28.84 17.60
N SER A 585 14.42 28.33 18.82
CA SER A 585 13.15 28.11 19.53
C SER A 585 12.11 27.34 18.72
N ILE A 586 12.34 26.03 18.59
CA ILE A 586 11.36 25.11 18.01
C ILE A 586 10.74 24.32 19.16
N VAL A 587 9.42 24.37 19.28
CA VAL A 587 8.68 23.62 20.29
C VAL A 587 7.81 22.59 19.58
N ILE A 588 7.98 21.32 19.93
CA ILE A 588 7.11 20.23 19.50
C ILE A 588 6.46 19.71 20.77
N ARG A 589 5.16 19.94 20.91
CA ARG A 589 4.40 19.66 22.14
C ARG A 589 3.20 18.76 21.86
N ASN A 590 2.99 17.77 22.72
CA ASN A 590 1.82 16.88 22.64
C ASN A 590 1.64 16.29 21.23
N CYS A 591 2.75 15.90 20.61
CA CYS A 591 2.77 15.33 19.27
C CYS A 591 3.21 13.88 19.30
N SER A 592 2.54 13.02 18.54
CA SER A 592 2.78 11.57 18.55
C SER A 592 3.17 11.01 17.18
N SER A 593 3.96 9.94 17.21
CA SER A 593 4.17 9.04 16.08
C SER A 593 3.74 7.64 16.45
N ASP A 594 2.87 7.04 15.64
CA ASP A 594 2.43 5.67 15.80
C ASP A 594 2.48 4.90 14.48
N LYS A 595 2.75 3.58 14.56
CA LYS A 595 2.81 2.67 13.40
C LYS A 595 3.69 3.21 12.26
N VAL A 596 4.97 3.41 12.55
CA VAL A 596 5.94 3.89 11.56
C VAL A 596 6.77 2.73 11.05
N THR A 597 6.87 2.56 9.74
CA THR A 597 7.78 1.62 9.09
C THR A 597 8.81 2.38 8.26
N ILE A 598 10.09 2.18 8.57
CA ILE A 598 11.20 2.74 7.80
C ILE A 598 11.96 1.60 7.14
N ARG A 599 11.97 1.58 5.81
CA ARG A 599 12.72 0.61 5.02
C ARG A 599 13.98 1.26 4.47
N SER A 600 15.14 0.68 4.79
CA SER A 600 16.45 1.15 4.34
C SER A 600 17.33 -0.03 3.88
N PRO A 601 18.16 0.11 2.83
CA PRO A 601 19.12 -0.93 2.43
C PRO A 601 20.08 -1.37 3.54
N ARG A 602 20.34 -0.48 4.52
CA ARG A 602 21.27 -0.71 5.64
C ARG A 602 20.89 0.13 6.86
N ALA A 603 21.39 -0.24 8.02
CA ALA A 603 21.26 0.57 9.23
C ALA A 603 21.91 1.93 8.98
N GLY A 604 21.17 3.01 9.25
CA GLY A 604 21.57 4.38 8.95
C GLY A 604 21.40 5.24 10.18
N LEU A 605 22.42 6.02 10.56
CA LEU A 605 22.42 6.75 11.83
C LEU A 605 21.31 7.82 11.94
N VAL A 606 20.79 8.31 10.82
CA VAL A 606 19.86 9.45 10.72
C VAL A 606 18.39 9.02 10.57
N MET A 607 17.96 7.96 11.26
CA MET A 607 16.58 7.43 11.19
C MET A 607 15.92 7.30 12.56
N SER A 608 14.66 7.74 12.70
CA SER A 608 13.83 7.60 13.92
C SER A 608 12.33 7.58 13.60
N GLY A 609 11.52 7.00 14.47
CA GLY A 609 10.05 7.07 14.37
C GLY A 609 9.48 8.47 14.59
N PHE A 610 10.25 9.39 15.18
CA PHE A 610 9.82 10.78 15.38
C PHE A 610 10.62 11.74 14.49
N ILE A 611 11.83 12.15 14.86
CA ILE A 611 12.66 13.08 14.08
C ILE A 611 13.89 12.36 13.49
N GLY A 612 14.07 12.34 12.16
CA GLY A 612 15.22 11.67 11.55
C GLY A 612 16.57 12.25 12.00
N ASN A 613 16.74 13.56 11.83
CA ASN A 613 17.95 14.28 12.25
C ASN A 613 17.66 15.65 12.86
N VAL A 614 18.44 16.02 13.87
CA VAL A 614 18.51 17.39 14.41
C VAL A 614 19.88 17.99 14.08
N LYS A 615 19.93 19.06 13.28
CA LYS A 615 21.22 19.69 12.95
C LYS A 615 21.76 20.51 14.13
N ASP A 616 20.93 21.29 14.80
CA ASP A 616 21.30 22.07 15.99
C ASP A 616 20.23 21.91 17.09
N GLY A 617 20.61 21.28 18.20
CA GLY A 617 19.71 21.06 19.34
C GLY A 617 19.40 22.29 20.17
N SER A 618 20.06 23.43 19.93
CA SER A 618 19.84 24.65 20.72
C SER A 618 18.40 25.13 20.61
N ASN A 619 17.76 25.35 21.76
CA ASN A 619 16.38 25.83 21.87
C ASN A 619 15.34 24.92 21.17
N LEU A 620 15.64 23.62 21.00
CA LEU A 620 14.64 22.63 20.64
C LEU A 620 14.00 22.08 21.91
N VAL A 621 12.68 22.16 21.98
CA VAL A 621 11.88 21.66 23.11
C VAL A 621 10.94 20.58 22.62
N LEU A 622 11.06 19.39 23.19
CA LEU A 622 10.17 18.25 23.00
C LEU A 622 9.38 18.06 24.30
N ASP A 623 8.12 18.47 24.32
CA ASP A 623 7.32 18.55 25.55
C ASP A 623 6.07 17.68 25.44
N LYS A 624 5.83 16.73 26.36
CA LYS A 624 4.61 15.90 26.34
C LYS A 624 4.40 15.07 25.09
N ASN A 625 5.49 14.73 24.40
CA ASN A 625 5.42 13.86 23.23
C ASN A 625 5.56 12.42 23.71
N PRO A 626 4.57 11.53 23.46
CA PRO A 626 4.72 10.12 23.78
C PRO A 626 5.89 9.51 23.00
N ILE A 627 6.57 8.56 23.61
CA ILE A 627 7.64 7.79 22.96
C ILE A 627 7.03 6.97 21.80
N PRO A 628 7.57 7.06 20.58
CA PRO A 628 7.16 6.20 19.48
C PRO A 628 7.54 4.74 19.79
N THR A 629 6.55 3.89 20.06
CA THR A 629 6.78 2.49 20.45
C THR A 629 6.48 1.51 19.31
N ASN A 630 5.57 1.86 18.39
CA ASN A 630 5.21 1.03 17.24
C ASN A 630 6.02 1.46 16.00
N LEU A 631 7.33 1.24 16.07
CA LEU A 631 8.29 1.57 15.02
C LEU A 631 8.99 0.30 14.53
N VAL A 632 9.04 0.11 13.21
CA VAL A 632 9.73 -1.01 12.58
C VAL A 632 10.77 -0.48 11.60
N TYR A 633 11.98 -1.01 11.73
CA TYR A 633 13.02 -0.87 10.72
C TYR A 633 13.10 -2.15 9.91
N VAL A 634 13.06 -2.04 8.60
CA VAL A 634 13.13 -3.18 7.69
C VAL A 634 14.28 -2.98 6.72
N ASN A 635 15.04 -4.03 6.46
CA ASN A 635 16.04 -3.99 5.41
C ASN A 635 15.31 -3.96 4.07
N HIS A 636 15.49 -2.89 3.30
CA HIS A 636 14.78 -2.71 2.03
C HIS A 636 15.18 -3.75 0.98
N ASN A 637 16.37 -4.34 1.06
CA ASN A 637 16.91 -5.32 0.10
C ASN A 637 16.71 -6.79 0.50
N THR A 638 16.40 -7.09 1.77
CA THR A 638 16.11 -8.46 2.23
C THR A 638 14.73 -8.66 2.86
N GLY A 639 14.00 -7.59 3.17
CA GLY A 639 12.69 -7.66 3.84
C GLY A 639 12.76 -8.12 5.31
N ALA A 640 13.94 -8.44 5.81
CA ALA A 640 14.17 -8.83 7.19
C ALA A 640 14.12 -7.61 8.13
N PRO A 641 13.87 -7.81 9.44
CA PRO A 641 14.08 -6.76 10.43
C PRO A 641 15.48 -6.18 10.30
N LEU A 642 15.58 -4.85 10.34
CA LEU A 642 16.84 -4.13 10.32
C LEU A 642 17.17 -3.70 11.74
N GLU A 643 18.25 -4.25 12.31
CA GLU A 643 18.72 -3.80 13.61
C GLU A 643 19.24 -2.37 13.50
N HIS A 644 18.51 -1.44 14.11
CA HIS A 644 18.87 -0.04 14.16
C HIS A 644 18.44 0.54 15.51
N LYS A 645 19.32 1.35 16.10
CA LYS A 645 19.06 2.05 17.34
C LYS A 645 19.31 3.55 17.12
N PRO A 646 18.29 4.41 17.21
CA PRO A 646 18.49 5.85 17.15
C PRO A 646 19.28 6.34 18.37
N GLN A 647 19.90 7.51 18.26
CA GLN A 647 20.62 8.14 19.38
C GLN A 647 19.70 8.47 20.56
N SER A 648 18.42 8.74 20.28
CA SER A 648 17.35 9.01 21.24
C SER A 648 16.05 8.42 20.72
N ASP A 649 15.12 8.08 21.63
CA ASP A 649 13.78 7.61 21.25
C ASP A 649 13.02 8.65 20.41
N TYR A 650 13.37 9.93 20.50
CA TYR A 650 12.76 11.02 19.74
C TYR A 650 13.54 11.43 18.48
N TYR A 651 14.81 11.05 18.34
CA TYR A 651 15.57 11.44 17.16
C TYR A 651 16.71 10.50 16.78
N GLY A 652 16.96 10.37 15.46
CA GLY A 652 17.99 9.49 14.92
C GLY A 652 19.39 9.95 15.31
N THR A 653 19.74 11.19 14.96
CA THR A 653 21.01 11.83 15.36
C THR A 653 20.83 13.31 15.71
N VAL A 654 21.80 13.85 16.45
CA VAL A 654 22.00 15.30 16.59
C VAL A 654 23.43 15.70 16.23
N SER A 655 23.60 16.68 15.32
CA SER A 655 24.93 17.09 14.84
C SER A 655 25.68 18.02 15.80
N LYS A 656 24.99 18.97 16.45
CA LYS A 656 25.57 19.86 17.47
C LYS A 656 24.55 20.24 18.53
N ASN A 657 25.04 20.60 19.73
CA ASN A 657 24.24 21.09 20.86
C ASN A 657 23.13 20.13 21.31
N GLY A 658 23.35 18.81 21.22
CA GLY A 658 22.36 17.81 21.63
C GLY A 658 21.98 17.87 23.11
N ALA A 659 22.92 18.24 23.99
CA ALA A 659 22.66 18.44 25.41
C ALA A 659 21.74 19.63 25.72
N SER A 660 21.51 20.51 24.73
CA SER A 660 20.61 21.66 24.86
C SER A 660 19.17 21.35 24.46
N ILE A 661 18.89 20.13 23.98
CA ILE A 661 17.52 19.71 23.66
C ILE A 661 16.78 19.47 24.99
N SER A 662 15.70 20.19 25.21
CA SER A 662 14.86 20.01 26.38
C SER A 662 13.79 18.96 26.08
N ILE A 663 13.83 17.82 26.76
CA ILE A 663 12.82 16.77 26.66
C ILE A 663 12.07 16.71 27.99
N THR A 664 10.76 17.00 27.99
CA THR A 664 9.96 17.10 29.20
C THR A 664 8.69 16.25 29.13
N SER A 665 8.41 15.52 30.21
CA SER A 665 7.16 14.80 30.48
C SER A 665 6.67 13.87 29.34
N PRO A 666 7.33 12.73 29.04
CA PRO A 666 6.91 11.79 27.99
C PRO A 666 5.45 11.32 28.09
#